data_AF-A0A1Y1JS16-F1
#
_entry.id   AF-A0A1Y1JS16-F1
#
_cell.length_a   1.000
_cell.length_b   1.000
_cell.length_c   1.000
_cell.angle_alpha   90.00
_cell.angle_beta   90.00
_cell.angle_gamma   90.00
#
_symmetry.space_group_name_H-M   'P 1'
#
loop_
_entity.id
_entity.type
_entity.pdbx_description
1 polymer ?
#
loop_
_entity_poly.entity_id
_entity_poly.type
_entity_poly.pdbx_seq_one_letter_code
_entity_poly.pdbx_strand_id
1 'polypeptide(L)'
;MDDNTSTLLSTFLNIKSKHTHKSGLHQLYKKFDEVKAQNDTYNNICIEEKDAFKKTIMFNKSIVDVCKHLGSIMSVLYKICDGHYGINSNNCYDYLIYWLYGKLEEKEYNVFNVQWIYNKFKQFITYENSSNGKKYKLDEKLLTVLDIKLLKNMKTLRDFVEYYDDIKDALNDNSSNINQYCTYVKHIFEIYKNMMEYNNLSLNKPFKDELNYFHEKINNDNINIIKNICTNNVETSNWNVDNVQFYTLKEESIPEIGKEKKEIGDKNYSVNVGLNYNLFYDLVDYQNVEKIVEENKDRYIVFTKECNGSNKITITDDNKNLIEICKTFIKYFLHLYHDSIRKSSNEYKHFGYLNYWLNKKLRNVGKSVKDFIEFLDKQVTLTYSESINYLNFKKEAYHMNDDVYTKMNILYNLHDKYNKIINNEIKPNECLEYAKNSLEEFNKGVNKFYQTKCLKLYDALKDFRAKYNNALNKKSNCKDPGLHLIPQIKTLEEKEKEESINKALETCKNLQIQTIDVVPKRNNRFEDILESFPSHKIYQKLNRKKIDVNICTKYCENVINSNYNDSNINILCALIASNLKGLSSMNDLEGNYDKRCAYFTYWTYYIIMNKYNSPSNYFNENSVINNLNSVIVNSNNDLSRNDKHCLFYLDGNINEWIEEKDLHDYFENFNSFSAINTESHNILEYCKYLEYISSLYKTYLIRCCTCFNYPTFNCLNNCPKYFKCDKNYHPHKLLSYLKCEHITSAENAEQMFKYVTIDSNVLNETQELSSRIVQEIPQNITIDYVEKIQYIPLHIHKTLPYDTFYFLVLMSSSFLGLFFVFFILYKFTPLGSRLHKRAIKKKIVVQNIQGKPNKKLDYNYSHNKVLDKSNKRIRIAYNSS
;
A
#
# COMPACT_ATOMS: atom_id res chain seq x y z
N MET A 1 28.24 13.91 -16.56
CA MET A 1 28.43 14.19 -15.12
C MET A 1 28.72 15.68 -15.10
N ASP A 2 27.65 16.46 -14.97
CA ASP A 2 27.56 17.75 -15.63
C ASP A 2 28.00 18.88 -14.71
N ASP A 3 28.66 19.90 -15.27
CA ASP A 3 29.23 21.06 -14.56
C ASP A 3 28.22 21.77 -13.62
N ASN A 4 26.91 21.68 -13.92
CA ASN A 4 25.85 22.25 -13.08
C ASN A 4 25.75 21.62 -11.67
N THR A 5 26.02 20.33 -11.50
CA THR A 5 25.93 19.67 -10.18
C THR A 5 27.07 20.06 -9.23
N SER A 6 28.26 20.32 -9.77
CA SER A 6 29.43 20.74 -9.00
C SER A 6 29.28 22.17 -8.49
N THR A 7 28.81 23.07 -9.36
CA THR A 7 28.55 24.48 -9.01
C THR A 7 27.46 24.58 -7.94
N LEU A 8 26.36 23.84 -8.08
CA LEU A 8 25.26 23.81 -7.10
C LEU A 8 25.72 23.36 -5.70
N LEU A 9 26.50 22.28 -5.63
CA LEU A 9 27.03 21.74 -4.38
C LEU A 9 27.98 22.74 -3.70
N SER A 10 28.83 23.41 -4.47
CA SER A 10 29.73 24.45 -3.97
C SER A 10 28.97 25.65 -3.42
N THR A 11 27.87 26.04 -4.07
CA THR A 11 26.97 27.10 -3.62
C THR A 11 26.31 26.75 -2.29
N PHE A 12 25.82 25.51 -2.14
CA PHE A 12 25.22 25.04 -0.89
C PHE A 12 26.22 25.00 0.27
N LEU A 13 27.44 24.51 0.02
CA LEU A 13 28.51 24.48 1.02
C LEU A 13 28.93 25.89 1.46
N ASN A 14 28.95 26.86 0.53
CA ASN A 14 29.31 28.25 0.81
C ASN A 14 28.22 29.01 1.60
N ILE A 15 26.94 28.76 1.30
CA ILE A 15 25.85 29.32 2.12
C ILE A 15 25.89 28.72 3.52
N LYS A 16 26.07 27.39 3.63
CA LYS A 16 26.21 26.73 4.93
C LYS A 16 27.36 27.33 5.73
N SER A 17 28.54 27.52 5.13
CA SER A 17 29.70 28.11 5.80
C SER A 17 29.50 29.58 6.23
N LYS A 18 28.76 30.38 5.44
CA LYS A 18 28.51 31.80 5.72
C LYS A 18 27.61 32.02 6.94
N HIS A 19 26.66 31.12 7.18
CA HIS A 19 25.72 31.20 8.30
C HIS A 19 26.16 30.40 9.53
N THR A 20 27.08 29.43 9.36
CA THR A 20 27.59 28.63 10.48
C THR A 20 28.23 29.46 11.59
N HIS A 21 28.86 30.61 11.33
CA HIS A 21 29.56 31.35 12.39
C HIS A 21 28.64 32.12 13.37
N LYS A 22 27.36 32.34 13.02
CA LYS A 22 26.41 33.14 13.83
C LYS A 22 25.48 32.31 14.72
N SER A 23 25.21 31.05 14.36
CA SER A 23 24.27 30.19 15.09
C SER A 23 24.86 29.57 16.37
N GLY A 24 24.06 29.46 17.43
CA GLY A 24 24.41 28.69 18.63
C GLY A 24 24.65 27.20 18.34
N LEU A 25 23.98 26.64 17.33
CA LEU A 25 24.12 25.24 16.92
C LEU A 25 25.53 24.91 16.42
N HIS A 26 26.10 25.73 15.55
CA HIS A 26 27.42 25.45 14.99
C HIS A 26 28.53 25.63 16.03
N GLN A 27 28.39 26.61 16.93
CA GLN A 27 29.30 26.75 18.07
C GLN A 27 29.29 25.47 18.93
N LEU A 28 28.12 24.87 19.13
CA LEU A 28 27.97 23.60 19.83
C LEU A 28 28.62 22.43 19.07
N TYR A 29 28.42 22.30 17.75
CA TYR A 29 29.09 21.28 16.94
C TYR A 29 30.61 21.41 16.96
N LYS A 30 31.12 22.65 16.86
CA LYS A 30 32.56 22.91 16.96
C LYS A 30 33.09 22.50 18.34
N LYS A 31 32.33 22.75 19.40
CA LYS A 31 32.68 22.30 20.75
C LYS A 31 32.73 20.78 20.86
N PHE A 32 31.79 20.06 20.24
CA PHE A 32 31.84 18.61 20.15
C PHE A 32 33.12 18.12 19.45
N ASP A 33 33.45 18.71 18.30
CA ASP A 33 34.67 18.37 17.55
C ASP A 33 35.97 18.68 18.34
N GLU A 34 35.97 19.73 19.18
CA GLU A 34 37.11 20.13 20.01
C GLU A 34 37.34 19.23 21.25
N VAL A 35 36.41 18.33 21.59
CA VAL A 35 36.55 17.46 22.77
C VAL A 35 37.70 16.48 22.60
N LYS A 36 38.73 16.64 23.43
CA LYS A 36 39.87 15.72 23.49
C LYS A 36 39.47 14.41 24.19
N ALA A 37 40.06 13.30 23.76
CA ALA A 37 39.89 12.00 24.41
C ALA A 37 40.41 12.05 25.86
N GLN A 38 39.54 11.75 26.83
CA GLN A 38 39.88 11.96 28.25
C GLN A 38 39.56 10.78 29.18
N ASN A 39 39.00 9.65 28.70
CA ASN A 39 38.47 8.65 29.64
C ASN A 39 38.56 7.18 29.16
N ASP A 40 39.30 6.34 29.91
CA ASP A 40 39.47 4.91 29.64
C ASP A 40 38.16 4.10 29.76
N THR A 41 37.20 4.60 30.54
CA THR A 41 35.93 3.89 30.78
C THR A 41 35.00 3.90 29.56
N TYR A 42 34.94 4.99 28.81
CA TYR A 42 34.13 5.09 27.59
C TYR A 42 34.80 4.39 26.40
N ASN A 43 36.14 4.37 26.40
CA ASN A 43 36.91 3.59 25.44
C ASN A 43 36.59 2.09 25.54
N ASN A 44 36.28 1.58 26.75
CA ASN A 44 35.89 0.19 26.96
C ASN A 44 34.54 -0.17 26.34
N ILE A 45 33.60 0.77 26.24
CA ILE A 45 32.29 0.57 25.58
C ILE A 45 32.47 0.42 24.06
N CYS A 46 33.45 1.13 23.48
CA CYS A 46 33.78 1.09 22.05
C CYS A 46 34.68 -0.09 21.65
N ILE A 47 34.94 -1.06 22.52
CA ILE A 47 35.74 -2.25 22.19
C ILE A 47 34.95 -3.15 21.22
N GLU A 48 35.43 -3.26 19.99
CA GLU A 48 34.86 -4.09 18.92
C GLU A 48 34.92 -5.60 19.24
N GLU A 49 35.92 -6.04 20.01
CA GLU A 49 36.23 -7.46 20.19
C GLU A 49 35.15 -8.27 20.94
N LYS A 50 34.22 -7.58 21.62
CA LYS A 50 33.12 -8.20 22.39
C LYS A 50 31.77 -8.22 21.67
N ASP A 51 31.68 -7.65 20.45
CA ASP A 51 30.41 -7.48 19.75
C ASP A 51 30.18 -8.50 18.62
N ALA A 52 28.95 -9.00 18.51
CA ALA A 52 28.53 -9.98 17.50
C ALA A 52 28.65 -9.47 16.03
N PHE A 53 28.71 -8.15 15.82
CA PHE A 53 28.74 -7.51 14.48
C PHE A 53 30.08 -7.66 13.75
N LYS A 54 31.17 -8.02 14.46
CA LYS A 54 32.54 -8.19 13.94
C LYS A 54 32.69 -9.26 12.84
N LYS A 55 31.76 -10.23 12.76
CA LYS A 55 31.83 -11.33 11.78
C LYS A 55 31.47 -10.93 10.34
N THR A 56 31.08 -9.67 10.09
CA THR A 56 30.62 -9.22 8.78
C THR A 56 31.74 -8.53 8.00
N ILE A 57 31.97 -8.94 6.73
CA ILE A 57 32.99 -8.37 5.82
C ILE A 57 32.79 -6.85 5.56
N MET A 58 31.64 -6.28 5.98
CA MET A 58 31.22 -4.90 5.73
C MET A 58 31.41 -3.93 6.91
N PHE A 59 32.01 -4.34 8.03
CA PHE A 59 32.24 -3.45 9.19
C PHE A 59 33.43 -2.51 8.94
N ASN A 60 33.24 -1.19 9.06
CA ASN A 60 34.31 -0.22 8.86
C ASN A 60 34.92 0.17 10.21
N LYS A 61 36.15 -0.30 10.47
CA LYS A 61 36.86 -0.07 11.75
C LYS A 61 37.00 1.40 12.14
N SER A 62 36.96 2.35 11.19
CA SER A 62 37.03 3.77 11.54
C SER A 62 35.82 4.29 12.33
N ILE A 63 34.71 3.54 12.38
CA ILE A 63 33.55 3.86 13.22
C ILE A 63 33.89 3.80 14.71
N VAL A 64 34.91 3.02 15.08
CA VAL A 64 35.40 2.91 16.46
C VAL A 64 35.95 4.25 16.94
N ASP A 65 36.61 5.01 16.06
CA ASP A 65 37.13 6.33 16.40
C ASP A 65 35.99 7.34 16.62
N VAL A 66 34.94 7.26 15.79
CA VAL A 66 33.70 8.05 15.98
C VAL A 66 33.04 7.70 17.32
N CYS A 67 32.97 6.41 17.67
CA CYS A 67 32.46 5.95 18.95
C CYS A 67 33.26 6.49 20.14
N LYS A 68 34.59 6.42 20.08
CA LYS A 68 35.47 6.92 21.16
C LYS A 68 35.33 8.43 21.35
N HIS A 69 35.23 9.17 20.25
CA HIS A 69 35.02 10.61 20.29
C HIS A 69 33.63 10.94 20.85
N LEU A 70 32.58 10.24 20.42
CA LEU A 70 31.23 10.35 20.99
C LEU A 70 31.21 10.06 22.49
N GLY A 71 31.90 9.00 22.95
CA GLY A 71 32.03 8.69 24.37
C GLY A 71 32.76 9.78 25.16
N SER A 72 33.78 10.39 24.55
CA SER A 72 34.50 11.54 25.14
C SER A 72 33.57 12.75 25.29
N ILE A 73 32.80 13.08 24.24
CA ILE A 73 31.77 14.12 24.29
C ILE A 73 30.77 13.82 25.39
N MET A 74 30.30 12.57 25.51
CA MET A 74 29.33 12.19 26.52
C MET A 74 29.80 12.50 27.94
N SER A 75 31.07 12.21 28.25
CA SER A 75 31.64 12.43 29.58
C SER A 75 31.63 13.90 30.04
N VAL A 76 31.61 14.84 29.09
CA VAL A 76 31.61 16.29 29.35
C VAL A 76 30.35 16.99 28.85
N LEU A 77 29.37 16.24 28.34
CA LEU A 77 28.23 16.78 27.59
C LEU A 77 27.48 17.84 28.39
N TYR A 78 27.19 17.58 29.67
CA TYR A 78 26.50 18.54 30.52
C TYR A 78 27.24 19.88 30.63
N LYS A 79 28.58 19.88 30.75
CA LYS A 79 29.37 21.12 30.81
C LYS A 79 29.29 21.89 29.50
N ILE A 80 29.23 21.16 28.38
CA ILE A 80 29.06 21.77 27.06
C ILE A 80 27.66 22.37 26.93
N CYS A 81 26.63 21.66 27.41
CA CYS A 81 25.24 22.10 27.33
C CYS A 81 24.86 23.23 28.32
N ASP A 82 25.55 23.33 29.46
CA ASP A 82 25.32 24.38 30.47
C ASP A 82 26.03 25.71 30.11
N GLY A 83 26.93 25.71 29.12
CA GLY A 83 27.49 26.94 28.57
C GLY A 83 26.39 27.71 27.84
N HIS A 84 26.01 28.89 28.33
CA HIS A 84 24.90 29.71 27.81
C HIS A 84 25.05 30.07 26.31
N TYR A 85 24.66 29.17 25.40
CA TYR A 85 24.61 29.37 23.95
C TYR A 85 23.20 29.76 23.44
N GLY A 86 22.30 30.16 24.34
CA GLY A 86 20.89 30.45 24.00
C GLY A 86 20.06 29.21 23.65
N ILE A 87 20.57 28.00 23.92
CA ILE A 87 19.95 26.71 23.61
C ILE A 87 19.35 26.11 24.89
N ASN A 88 18.10 25.64 24.82
CA ASN A 88 17.47 24.88 25.91
C ASN A 88 18.28 23.59 26.18
N SER A 89 18.58 23.29 27.44
CA SER A 89 19.37 22.11 27.83
C SER A 89 18.77 20.78 27.33
N ASN A 90 17.45 20.73 27.13
CA ASN A 90 16.76 19.59 26.51
C ASN A 90 17.10 19.39 25.01
N ASN A 91 17.42 20.46 24.27
CA ASN A 91 17.73 20.38 22.83
C ASN A 91 19.18 19.98 22.55
N CYS A 92 20.07 20.08 23.55
CA CYS A 92 21.49 19.77 23.40
C CYS A 92 21.74 18.31 22.99
N TYR A 93 20.89 17.39 23.46
CA TYR A 93 20.97 15.97 23.15
C TYR A 93 20.56 15.68 21.70
N ASP A 94 19.52 16.35 21.22
CA ASP A 94 19.09 16.27 19.83
C ASP A 94 20.21 16.77 18.91
N TYR A 95 20.85 17.88 19.27
CA TYR A 95 21.99 18.39 18.51
C TYR A 95 23.18 17.43 18.50
N LEU A 96 23.46 16.71 19.59
CA LEU A 96 24.50 15.67 19.58
C LEU A 96 24.16 14.55 18.58
N ILE A 97 22.89 14.18 18.43
CA ILE A 97 22.44 13.19 17.45
C ILE A 97 22.64 13.70 16.02
N TYR A 98 22.23 14.93 15.72
CA TYR A 98 22.44 15.51 14.39
C TYR A 98 23.92 15.79 14.09
N TRP A 99 24.75 16.03 15.10
CA TRP A 99 26.21 16.03 14.96
C TRP A 99 26.71 14.64 14.56
N LEU A 100 26.26 13.59 15.25
CA LEU A 100 26.61 12.21 14.95
C LEU A 100 26.20 11.84 13.52
N TYR A 101 25.02 12.25 13.05
CA TYR A 101 24.59 12.02 11.66
C TYR A 101 25.57 12.63 10.65
N GLY A 102 26.11 13.82 10.95
CA GLY A 102 27.15 14.45 10.13
C GLY A 102 28.42 13.60 10.07
N LYS A 103 28.90 13.10 11.22
CA LYS A 103 30.06 12.21 11.28
C LYS A 103 29.83 10.87 10.57
N LEU A 104 28.59 10.40 10.56
CA LEU A 104 28.22 9.19 9.84
C LEU A 104 28.20 9.41 8.32
N GLU A 105 27.76 10.58 7.88
CA GLU A 105 27.74 10.98 6.47
C GLU A 105 29.15 11.15 5.90
N GLU A 106 30.06 11.80 6.63
CA GLU A 106 31.44 12.13 6.19
C GLU A 106 32.21 10.93 5.62
N LYS A 107 31.94 9.70 6.10
CA LYS A 107 32.59 8.47 5.63
C LYS A 107 31.63 7.45 5.00
N GLU A 108 30.41 7.88 4.66
CA GLU A 108 29.38 7.06 4.02
C GLU A 108 29.18 5.69 4.70
N TYR A 109 29.06 5.69 6.03
CA TYR A 109 28.96 4.45 6.79
C TYR A 109 27.67 3.69 6.44
N ASN A 110 27.79 2.37 6.25
CA ASN A 110 26.64 1.52 5.97
C ASN A 110 25.76 1.28 7.21
N VAL A 111 24.58 0.68 6.96
CA VAL A 111 23.55 0.35 7.95
C VAL A 111 24.08 -0.38 9.21
N PHE A 112 25.08 -1.24 9.07
CA PHE A 112 25.65 -2.00 10.19
C PHE A 112 26.49 -1.13 11.11
N ASN A 113 27.26 -0.20 10.55
CA ASN A 113 28.04 0.76 11.34
C ASN A 113 27.10 1.75 12.08
N VAL A 114 26.02 2.19 11.42
CA VAL A 114 24.99 3.05 12.03
C VAL A 114 24.30 2.32 13.19
N GLN A 115 23.84 1.09 12.99
CA GLN A 115 23.23 0.28 14.04
C GLN A 115 24.20 0.05 15.21
N TRP A 116 25.46 -0.24 14.91
CA TRP A 116 26.49 -0.47 15.92
C TRP A 116 26.70 0.79 16.78
N ILE A 117 26.87 1.96 16.18
CA ILE A 117 27.10 3.18 16.96
C ILE A 117 25.87 3.60 17.76
N TYR A 118 24.65 3.36 17.27
CA TYR A 118 23.43 3.61 18.04
C TYR A 118 23.34 2.72 19.28
N ASN A 119 23.73 1.45 19.16
CA ASN A 119 23.80 0.55 20.32
C ASN A 119 24.83 1.06 21.35
N LYS A 120 25.99 1.56 20.89
CA LYS A 120 26.98 2.16 21.78
C LYS A 120 26.47 3.44 22.42
N PHE A 121 25.75 4.27 21.69
CA PHE A 121 25.16 5.49 22.21
C PHE A 121 24.14 5.22 23.33
N LYS A 122 23.29 4.19 23.18
CA LYS A 122 22.40 3.71 24.25
C LYS A 122 23.18 3.24 25.49
N GLN A 123 24.30 2.57 25.31
CA GLN A 123 25.16 2.14 26.42
C GLN A 123 25.79 3.33 27.15
N PHE A 124 26.25 4.36 26.42
CA PHE A 124 26.76 5.59 27.03
C PHE A 124 25.71 6.27 27.90
N ILE A 125 24.47 6.39 27.41
CA ILE A 125 23.35 6.96 28.18
C ILE A 125 23.06 6.15 29.43
N THR A 126 23.01 4.84 29.30
CA THR A 126 22.75 3.94 30.43
C THR A 126 23.84 4.07 31.50
N TYR A 127 25.11 4.16 31.06
CA TYR A 127 26.26 4.35 31.92
C TYR A 127 26.22 5.70 32.66
N GLU A 128 25.94 6.79 31.94
CA GLU A 128 25.76 8.14 32.52
C GLU A 128 24.62 8.19 33.54
N ASN A 129 23.48 7.58 33.20
CA ASN A 129 22.31 7.52 34.06
C ASN A 129 22.55 6.74 35.35
N SER A 130 23.44 5.75 35.31
CA SER A 130 23.76 4.90 36.46
C SER A 130 24.87 5.49 37.34
N SER A 131 25.85 6.17 36.74
CA SER A 131 27.08 6.59 37.43
C SER A 131 27.02 8.01 38.01
N ASN A 132 26.29 8.92 37.37
CA ASN A 132 26.35 10.35 37.70
C ASN A 132 25.05 10.91 38.33
N GLY A 133 24.03 10.07 38.57
CA GLY A 133 22.74 10.49 39.14
C GLY A 133 21.89 11.40 38.23
N LYS A 134 22.36 11.67 37.01
CA LYS A 134 21.71 12.49 35.99
C LYS A 134 20.76 11.61 35.18
N LYS A 135 19.51 12.03 34.97
CA LYS A 135 18.53 11.28 34.16
C LYS A 135 18.44 11.85 32.76
N TYR A 136 19.27 11.36 31.85
CA TYR A 136 19.15 11.62 30.42
C TYR A 136 18.02 10.76 29.82
N LYS A 137 17.13 11.39 29.05
CA LYS A 137 16.04 10.72 28.31
C LYS A 137 16.28 10.90 26.81
N LEU A 138 16.48 9.79 26.10
CA LEU A 138 16.59 9.78 24.65
C LEU A 138 15.22 9.50 24.03
N ASP A 139 14.87 10.21 22.96
CA ASP A 139 13.79 9.75 22.10
C ASP A 139 14.28 8.55 21.28
N GLU A 140 13.81 7.35 21.62
CA GLU A 140 14.18 6.14 20.90
C GLU A 140 13.82 6.19 19.41
N LYS A 141 12.85 7.03 19.01
CA LYS A 141 12.46 7.22 17.60
C LYS A 141 13.60 7.76 16.75
N LEU A 142 14.43 8.66 17.30
CA LEU A 142 15.57 9.27 16.60
C LEU A 142 16.67 8.24 16.27
N LEU A 143 16.65 7.05 16.89
CA LEU A 143 17.59 5.97 16.60
C LEU A 143 17.01 4.84 15.73
N THR A 144 15.82 5.04 15.13
CA THR A 144 15.16 4.00 14.32
C THR A 144 15.54 4.03 12.84
N VAL A 145 16.07 5.15 12.34
CA VAL A 145 16.47 5.34 10.94
C VAL A 145 17.91 4.86 10.76
N LEU A 146 18.12 3.84 9.93
CA LEU A 146 19.44 3.25 9.70
C LEU A 146 20.03 3.60 8.33
N ASP A 147 19.24 4.22 7.45
CA ASP A 147 19.67 4.65 6.11
C ASP A 147 20.42 5.99 6.18
N ILE A 148 21.69 5.98 5.79
CA ILE A 148 22.58 7.14 5.84
C ILE A 148 22.06 8.34 5.03
N LYS A 149 21.38 8.10 3.90
CA LYS A 149 20.82 9.15 3.05
C LYS A 149 19.64 9.84 3.74
N LEU A 150 18.86 9.08 4.50
CA LEU A 150 17.77 9.62 5.30
C LEU A 150 18.28 10.42 6.50
N LEU A 151 19.33 9.93 7.19
CA LEU A 151 19.98 10.67 8.27
C LEU A 151 20.57 12.01 7.79
N LYS A 152 21.19 12.02 6.60
CA LYS A 152 21.66 13.23 5.93
C LYS A 152 20.53 14.24 5.72
N ASN A 153 19.39 13.77 5.20
CA ASN A 153 18.23 14.62 4.96
C ASN A 153 17.69 15.22 6.27
N MET A 154 17.57 14.42 7.33
CA MET A 154 17.13 14.87 8.66
C MET A 154 18.06 15.96 9.22
N LYS A 155 19.38 15.73 9.16
CA LYS A 155 20.37 16.72 9.58
C LYS A 155 20.25 18.01 8.78
N THR A 156 20.15 17.89 7.46
CA THR A 156 20.11 19.04 6.54
C THR A 156 18.87 19.91 6.80
N LEU A 157 17.71 19.27 7.01
CA LEU A 157 16.47 19.96 7.34
C LEU A 157 16.57 20.66 8.71
N ARG A 158 17.12 19.98 9.73
CA ARG A 158 17.31 20.57 11.06
C ARG A 158 18.27 21.76 11.04
N ASP A 159 19.44 21.60 10.41
CA ASP A 159 20.42 22.67 10.28
C ASP A 159 19.77 23.89 9.57
N PHE A 160 18.94 23.70 8.55
CA PHE A 160 18.25 24.80 7.85
C PHE A 160 17.25 25.54 8.74
N VAL A 161 16.41 24.82 9.50
CA VAL A 161 15.42 25.43 10.40
C VAL A 161 16.10 26.33 11.44
N GLU A 162 17.27 25.92 11.92
CA GLU A 162 18.07 26.65 12.90
C GLU A 162 18.74 27.89 12.30
N TYR A 163 19.05 27.89 11.00
CA TYR A 163 19.65 29.03 10.28
C TYR A 163 18.61 29.88 9.55
N TYR A 164 17.32 29.55 9.65
CA TYR A 164 16.28 30.13 8.82
C TYR A 164 16.17 31.65 8.97
N ASP A 165 16.27 32.17 10.19
CA ASP A 165 16.14 33.61 10.44
C ASP A 165 17.30 34.39 9.79
N ASP A 166 18.53 33.90 9.91
CA ASP A 166 19.69 34.50 9.24
C ASP A 166 19.60 34.42 7.70
N ILE A 167 19.04 33.32 7.17
CA ILE A 167 18.81 33.13 5.74
C ILE A 167 17.72 34.09 5.26
N LYS A 168 16.66 34.29 6.04
CA LYS A 168 15.57 35.21 5.77
C LYS A 168 16.06 36.65 5.74
N ASP A 169 16.88 37.06 6.70
CA ASP A 169 17.51 38.38 6.71
C ASP A 169 18.40 38.59 5.48
N ALA A 170 19.22 37.60 5.14
CA ALA A 170 20.08 37.65 3.95
C ALA A 170 19.28 37.71 2.62
N LEU A 171 18.09 37.12 2.58
CA LEU A 171 17.15 37.22 1.45
C LEU A 171 16.52 38.61 1.34
N ASN A 172 16.26 39.28 2.46
CA ASN A 172 15.66 40.63 2.51
C ASN A 172 16.64 41.75 2.14
N ASP A 173 17.94 41.57 2.41
CA ASP A 173 18.99 42.59 2.24
C ASP A 173 19.40 42.87 0.77
N ASN A 174 18.67 42.34 -0.23
CA ASN A 174 18.97 42.49 -1.67
C ASN A 174 20.44 42.24 -2.05
N SER A 175 21.07 41.26 -1.38
CA SER A 175 22.47 40.92 -1.62
C SER A 175 22.70 40.34 -3.01
N SER A 176 23.91 40.48 -3.57
CA SER A 176 24.33 39.93 -4.88
C SER A 176 24.18 38.40 -5.03
N ASN A 177 23.73 37.71 -3.98
CA ASN A 177 23.68 36.26 -3.90
C ASN A 177 22.25 35.71 -3.72
N ILE A 178 21.20 36.52 -3.89
CA ILE A 178 19.80 36.06 -3.73
C ILE A 178 19.51 34.77 -4.51
N ASN A 179 19.98 34.66 -5.77
CA ASN A 179 19.78 33.45 -6.58
C ASN A 179 20.38 32.20 -5.92
N GLN A 180 21.53 32.34 -5.25
CA GLN A 180 22.17 31.25 -4.52
C GLN A 180 21.33 30.82 -3.31
N TYR A 181 20.81 31.78 -2.54
CA TYR A 181 19.92 31.51 -1.40
C TYR A 181 18.60 30.87 -1.85
N CYS A 182 17.99 31.38 -2.91
CA CYS A 182 16.76 30.80 -3.47
C CYS A 182 16.98 29.37 -3.98
N THR A 183 18.13 29.11 -4.59
CA THR A 183 18.52 27.75 -4.99
C THR A 183 18.67 26.82 -3.78
N TYR A 184 19.31 27.30 -2.70
CA TYR A 184 19.46 26.53 -1.46
C TYR A 184 18.12 26.24 -0.79
N VAL A 185 17.27 27.25 -0.66
CA VAL A 185 15.92 27.11 -0.11
C VAL A 185 15.11 26.11 -0.93
N LYS A 186 15.12 26.21 -2.27
CA LYS A 186 14.44 25.24 -3.14
C LYS A 186 14.88 23.80 -2.88
N HIS A 187 16.18 23.56 -2.75
CA HIS A 187 16.71 22.24 -2.43
C HIS A 187 16.21 21.72 -1.08
N ILE A 188 16.12 22.58 -0.06
CA ILE A 188 15.57 22.19 1.24
C ILE A 188 14.08 21.81 1.13
N PHE A 189 13.27 22.56 0.36
CA PHE A 189 11.88 22.21 0.12
C PHE A 189 11.71 20.88 -0.63
N GLU A 190 12.63 20.54 -1.53
CA GLU A 190 12.67 19.21 -2.17
C GLU A 190 12.99 18.10 -1.15
N ILE A 191 13.98 18.31 -0.26
CA ILE A 191 14.28 17.38 0.83
C ILE A 191 13.06 17.20 1.73
N TYR A 192 12.42 18.30 2.12
CA TYR A 192 11.22 18.31 2.95
C TYR A 192 10.08 17.51 2.30
N LYS A 193 9.82 17.72 1.00
CA LYS A 193 8.82 16.95 0.25
C LYS A 193 9.15 15.45 0.23
N ASN A 194 10.38 15.08 -0.08
CA ASN A 194 10.81 13.68 -0.11
C ASN A 194 10.67 13.01 1.27
N MET A 195 11.00 13.73 2.35
CA MET A 195 10.81 13.25 3.72
C MET A 195 9.34 13.09 4.07
N MET A 196 8.47 14.02 3.65
CA MET A 196 7.03 13.93 3.85
C MET A 196 6.41 12.71 3.14
N GLU A 197 6.76 12.50 1.88
CA GLU A 197 6.31 11.33 1.10
C GLU A 197 6.73 10.02 1.78
N TYR A 198 7.99 9.92 2.21
CA TYR A 198 8.49 8.77 2.95
C TYR A 198 7.75 8.60 4.30
N ASN A 199 7.49 9.69 5.02
CA ASN A 199 6.81 9.67 6.30
C ASN A 199 5.35 9.22 6.18
N ASN A 200 4.68 9.58 5.08
CA ASN A 200 3.31 9.16 4.77
C ASN A 200 3.24 7.66 4.41
N LEU A 201 4.29 7.12 3.79
CA LEU A 201 4.40 5.70 3.44
C LEU A 201 4.88 4.83 4.62
N SER A 202 5.48 5.42 5.65
CA SER A 202 6.08 4.69 6.77
C SER A 202 5.16 4.55 7.99
N LEU A 203 4.92 3.30 8.42
CA LEU A 203 4.07 2.96 9.57
C LEU A 203 4.50 3.59 10.90
N ASN A 204 5.80 3.90 11.04
CA ASN A 204 6.41 4.45 12.26
C ASN A 204 6.56 5.97 12.21
N LYS A 205 6.25 6.60 11.07
CA LYS A 205 6.38 8.05 10.84
C LYS A 205 7.68 8.64 11.43
N PRO A 206 8.86 8.16 10.98
CA PRO A 206 10.15 8.44 11.62
C PRO A 206 10.59 9.90 11.53
N PHE A 207 9.99 10.70 10.65
CA PHE A 207 10.32 12.12 10.45
C PHE A 207 9.25 13.06 10.99
N LYS A 208 8.27 12.55 11.75
CA LYS A 208 7.14 13.35 12.22
C LYS A 208 7.60 14.60 12.97
N ASP A 209 8.57 14.44 13.87
CA ASP A 209 9.01 15.52 14.75
C ASP A 209 9.86 16.55 13.97
N GLU A 210 10.69 16.11 13.03
CA GLU A 210 11.43 17.00 12.12
C GLU A 210 10.52 17.79 11.17
N LEU A 211 9.52 17.12 10.58
CA LEU A 211 8.56 17.77 9.68
C LEU A 211 7.73 18.79 10.44
N ASN A 212 7.28 18.46 11.66
CA ASN A 212 6.57 19.39 12.54
C ASN A 212 7.43 20.61 12.88
N TYR A 213 8.68 20.40 13.27
CA TYR A 213 9.58 21.50 13.62
C TYR A 213 9.86 22.43 12.43
N PHE A 214 10.02 21.86 11.23
CA PHE A 214 10.13 22.63 9.99
C PHE A 214 8.87 23.45 9.71
N HIS A 215 7.68 22.83 9.82
CA HIS A 215 6.39 23.49 9.65
C HIS A 215 6.17 24.64 10.66
N GLU A 216 6.49 24.43 11.93
CA GLU A 216 6.30 25.42 12.99
C GLU A 216 7.18 26.66 12.76
N LYS A 217 8.44 26.46 12.35
CA LYS A 217 9.35 27.58 12.05
C LYS A 217 9.02 28.28 10.73
N ILE A 218 8.65 27.52 9.70
CA ILE A 218 8.42 28.02 8.33
C ILE A 218 6.93 27.99 8.04
N ASN A 219 6.19 28.94 8.61
CA ASN A 219 4.75 29.08 8.40
C ASN A 219 4.41 29.64 6.99
N ASN A 220 3.10 29.71 6.67
CA ASN A 220 2.62 30.23 5.39
C ASN A 220 3.11 31.66 5.08
N ASP A 221 3.23 32.51 6.09
CA ASP A 221 3.70 33.89 5.92
C ASP A 221 5.17 33.93 5.52
N ASN A 222 6.00 33.10 6.17
CA ASN A 222 7.41 32.91 5.86
C ASN A 222 7.63 32.34 4.45
N ILE A 223 6.78 31.41 4.00
CA ILE A 223 6.80 30.92 2.61
C ILE A 223 6.47 32.02 1.62
N ASN A 224 5.44 32.83 1.89
CA ASN A 224 5.05 33.91 0.99
C ASN A 224 6.17 34.95 0.82
N ILE A 225 6.93 35.23 1.89
CA ILE A 225 8.11 36.09 1.85
C ILE A 225 9.18 35.49 0.92
N ILE A 226 9.54 34.22 1.11
CA ILE A 226 10.51 33.52 0.23
C ILE A 226 10.00 33.49 -1.21
N LYS A 227 8.70 33.24 -1.42
CA LYS A 227 8.05 33.23 -2.74
C LYS A 227 8.20 34.57 -3.42
N ASN A 228 7.87 35.66 -2.75
CA ASN A 228 7.97 37.00 -3.31
C ASN A 228 9.42 37.36 -3.68
N ILE A 229 10.39 37.05 -2.81
CA ILE A 229 11.80 37.39 -3.04
C ILE A 229 12.41 36.53 -4.16
N CYS A 230 12.13 35.23 -4.16
CA CYS A 230 12.73 34.32 -5.13
C CYS A 230 12.06 34.37 -6.50
N THR A 231 10.74 34.55 -6.57
CA THR A 231 9.99 34.60 -7.86
C THR A 231 10.29 35.89 -8.64
N ASN A 232 10.59 37.00 -7.96
CA ASN A 232 10.88 38.28 -8.60
C ASN A 232 12.29 38.35 -9.24
N ASN A 233 13.15 37.35 -9.01
CA ASN A 233 14.48 37.28 -9.60
C ASN A 233 14.50 36.27 -10.77
N VAL A 234 14.80 36.79 -11.97
CA VAL A 234 14.41 36.27 -13.31
C VAL A 234 14.96 34.87 -13.67
N GLU A 235 15.88 34.28 -12.89
CA GLU A 235 16.43 32.94 -13.18
C GLU A 235 15.65 31.76 -12.56
N THR A 236 14.65 32.00 -11.70
CA THR A 236 13.92 30.92 -11.00
C THR A 236 12.43 30.78 -11.39
N SER A 237 12.02 31.35 -12.53
CA SER A 237 10.63 31.47 -13.00
C SER A 237 9.82 30.17 -13.18
N ASN A 238 10.45 28.99 -12.99
CA ASN A 238 9.79 27.68 -12.95
C ASN A 238 9.52 27.13 -11.53
N TRP A 239 9.73 27.92 -10.47
CA TRP A 239 9.46 27.48 -9.10
C TRP A 239 7.95 27.55 -8.79
N ASN A 240 7.24 26.45 -9.05
CA ASN A 240 5.81 26.34 -8.79
C ASN A 240 5.55 25.94 -7.31
N VAL A 241 5.64 26.92 -6.41
CA VAL A 241 5.39 26.76 -4.95
C VAL A 241 3.92 26.47 -4.65
N ASP A 242 3.02 26.68 -5.61
CA ASP A 242 1.59 26.42 -5.43
C ASP A 242 1.28 24.95 -5.13
N ASN A 243 2.24 24.04 -5.39
CA ASN A 243 2.19 22.63 -5.01
C ASN A 243 2.76 22.31 -3.61
N VAL A 244 3.40 23.26 -2.92
CA VAL A 244 3.77 23.12 -1.50
C VAL A 244 2.56 23.53 -0.67
N GLN A 245 1.45 22.80 -0.81
CA GLN A 245 0.45 22.81 0.24
C GLN A 245 1.12 22.19 1.47
N PHE A 246 1.26 22.98 2.54
CA PHE A 246 1.32 22.37 3.85
C PHE A 246 0.01 21.63 4.02
N TYR A 247 0.02 20.34 3.70
CA TYR A 247 -0.89 19.42 4.34
C TYR A 247 -0.67 19.70 5.82
N THR A 248 -1.66 20.33 6.45
CA THR A 248 -1.85 20.07 7.88
C THR A 248 -1.70 18.57 7.97
N LEU A 249 -0.84 18.07 8.87
CA LEU A 249 -1.05 16.74 9.40
C LEU A 249 -2.41 16.82 10.09
N LYS A 250 -3.49 16.88 9.31
CA LYS A 250 -4.80 16.44 9.71
C LYS A 250 -4.48 15.08 10.29
N GLU A 251 -4.99 14.87 11.48
CA GLU A 251 -5.37 13.53 11.87
C GLU A 251 -6.38 13.08 10.80
N GLU A 252 -5.88 12.70 9.62
CA GLU A 252 -6.56 11.77 8.76
C GLU A 252 -6.61 10.52 9.61
N SER A 253 -7.79 10.32 10.20
CA SER A 253 -8.38 9.02 10.37
C SER A 253 -8.05 8.19 9.13
N ILE A 254 -6.92 7.48 9.21
CA ILE A 254 -6.62 6.35 8.34
C ILE A 254 -7.89 5.48 8.37
N PRO A 255 -8.44 5.05 7.21
CA PRO A 255 -9.48 4.04 7.20
C PRO A 255 -8.99 2.87 8.07
N GLU A 256 -9.74 2.50 9.10
CA GLU A 256 -9.37 1.43 10.03
C GLU A 256 -9.13 0.11 9.28
N ILE A 257 -7.93 -0.10 8.79
CA ILE A 257 -7.46 -1.37 8.25
C ILE A 257 -6.11 -1.63 8.92
N GLY A 258 -6.15 -2.45 9.99
CA GLY A 258 -5.00 -3.25 10.40
C GLY A 258 -4.11 -2.76 11.55
N LYS A 259 -4.57 -1.89 12.47
CA LYS A 259 -3.95 -1.79 13.81
C LYS A 259 -4.92 -2.28 14.88
N GLU A 260 -4.52 -3.32 15.58
CA GLU A 260 -5.17 -3.89 16.75
C GLU A 260 -5.68 -2.77 17.68
N LYS A 261 -6.98 -2.81 18.01
CA LYS A 261 -7.50 -2.06 19.14
C LYS A 261 -6.69 -2.44 20.37
N LYS A 262 -5.86 -1.51 20.86
CA LYS A 262 -5.36 -1.54 22.24
C LYS A 262 -6.59 -1.61 23.13
N GLU A 263 -6.67 -2.66 23.93
CA GLU A 263 -7.68 -2.78 24.98
C GLU A 263 -7.56 -1.54 25.87
N ILE A 264 -8.63 -0.75 25.88
CA ILE A 264 -8.80 0.38 26.80
C ILE A 264 -9.08 -0.26 28.17
N GLY A 265 -8.01 -0.47 28.92
CA GLY A 265 -8.02 -0.48 30.38
C GLY A 265 -7.57 0.90 30.85
N ASP A 266 -8.22 1.42 31.89
CA ASP A 266 -8.05 2.75 32.44
C ASP A 266 -6.60 3.25 32.48
N LYS A 267 -6.44 4.55 32.20
CA LYS A 267 -5.22 5.32 32.41
C LYS A 267 -4.80 5.18 33.88
N ASN A 268 -3.94 4.22 34.18
CA ASN A 268 -2.82 4.29 35.13
C ASN A 268 -2.10 2.93 35.17
N TYR A 269 -0.77 2.97 35.02
CA TYR A 269 0.17 1.83 34.97
C TYR A 269 0.27 1.08 33.63
N SER A 270 1.07 1.63 32.71
CA SER A 270 1.55 0.92 31.52
C SER A 270 2.65 -0.08 31.89
N VAL A 271 2.33 -1.38 31.87
CA VAL A 271 3.32 -2.46 31.72
C VAL A 271 2.98 -3.23 30.43
N ASN A 272 3.98 -3.36 29.55
CA ASN A 272 3.95 -4.17 28.35
C ASN A 272 3.78 -5.66 28.70
N VAL A 273 2.56 -6.16 28.91
CA VAL A 273 2.31 -7.61 28.95
C VAL A 273 1.58 -8.00 27.67
N GLY A 274 2.29 -8.67 26.77
CA GLY A 274 1.67 -9.27 25.59
C GLY A 274 0.74 -10.41 26.02
N LEU A 275 -0.58 -10.21 25.95
CA LEU A 275 -1.56 -11.26 26.24
C LEU A 275 -1.27 -12.54 25.44
N ASN A 276 -0.97 -13.64 26.14
CA ASN A 276 -0.70 -14.94 25.55
C ASN A 276 -1.96 -15.82 25.62
N TYR A 277 -2.64 -15.97 24.48
CA TYR A 277 -3.84 -16.80 24.35
C TYR A 277 -3.52 -18.31 24.23
N ASN A 278 -2.26 -18.69 24.05
CA ASN A 278 -1.80 -20.09 23.99
C ASN A 278 -1.47 -20.67 25.37
N LEU A 279 -1.97 -20.03 26.42
CA LEU A 279 -1.74 -20.38 27.80
C LEU A 279 -2.25 -21.78 28.17
N PHE A 280 -3.42 -22.15 27.67
CA PHE A 280 -4.12 -23.36 28.10
C PHE A 280 -3.68 -24.64 27.38
N TYR A 281 -2.63 -24.56 26.55
CA TYR A 281 -2.09 -25.73 25.88
C TYR A 281 -1.68 -26.83 26.88
N ASP A 282 -1.12 -26.40 28.02
CA ASP A 282 -0.61 -27.24 29.12
C ASP A 282 -1.61 -27.31 30.31
N LEU A 283 -2.91 -27.08 30.05
CA LEU A 283 -3.94 -26.96 31.09
C LEU A 283 -4.07 -28.20 31.99
N VAL A 284 -3.85 -29.41 31.46
CA VAL A 284 -3.89 -30.66 32.26
C VAL A 284 -2.88 -30.60 33.39
N ASP A 285 -1.66 -30.11 33.11
CA ASP A 285 -0.60 -30.04 34.10
C ASP A 285 -0.97 -29.06 35.22
N TYR A 286 -1.53 -27.90 34.86
CA TYR A 286 -2.01 -26.93 35.83
C TYR A 286 -3.13 -27.51 36.71
N GLN A 287 -4.15 -28.14 36.10
CA GLN A 287 -5.25 -28.76 36.85
C GLN A 287 -4.77 -29.86 37.81
N ASN A 288 -3.77 -30.65 37.41
CA ASN A 288 -3.15 -31.64 38.29
C ASN A 288 -2.48 -30.99 39.50
N VAL A 289 -1.78 -29.87 39.29
CA VAL A 289 -1.17 -29.13 40.40
C VAL A 289 -2.22 -28.55 41.35
N GLU A 290 -3.39 -28.10 40.85
CA GLU A 290 -4.48 -27.62 41.73
C GLU A 290 -4.93 -28.75 42.65
N LYS A 291 -5.15 -29.94 42.09
CA LYS A 291 -5.55 -31.12 42.84
C LYS A 291 -4.51 -31.52 43.89
N ILE A 292 -3.22 -31.55 43.53
CA ILE A 292 -2.13 -31.88 44.46
C ILE A 292 -2.06 -30.89 45.63
N VAL A 293 -2.25 -29.60 45.35
CA VAL A 293 -2.25 -28.54 46.36
C VAL A 293 -3.46 -28.64 47.30
N GLU A 294 -4.61 -29.06 46.80
CA GLU A 294 -5.80 -29.33 47.62
C GLU A 294 -5.63 -30.56 48.53
N GLU A 295 -4.96 -31.61 48.03
CA GLU A 295 -4.72 -32.87 48.75
C GLU A 295 -3.58 -32.75 49.80
N ASN A 296 -2.47 -32.06 49.49
CA ASN A 296 -1.29 -31.96 50.37
C ASN A 296 -1.27 -30.67 51.20
N LYS A 297 -2.11 -30.62 52.24
CA LYS A 297 -2.25 -29.40 53.07
C LYS A 297 -0.97 -28.99 53.80
N ASP A 298 -0.07 -29.93 54.11
CA ASP A 298 1.03 -29.72 55.06
C ASP A 298 2.35 -29.22 54.44
N ARG A 299 2.60 -29.48 53.15
CA ARG A 299 3.92 -29.29 52.50
C ARG A 299 4.40 -27.83 52.42
N TYR A 300 3.50 -26.85 52.53
CA TYR A 300 3.83 -25.42 52.43
C TYR A 300 3.30 -24.59 53.61
N ILE A 301 2.92 -25.24 54.72
CA ILE A 301 2.31 -24.56 55.88
C ILE A 301 3.15 -23.40 56.37
N VAL A 302 4.48 -23.55 56.38
CA VAL A 302 5.43 -22.53 56.85
C VAL A 302 5.28 -21.23 56.04
N PHE A 303 5.25 -21.29 54.71
CA PHE A 303 5.10 -20.12 53.84
C PHE A 303 3.70 -19.53 53.88
N THR A 304 2.67 -20.36 54.02
CA THR A 304 1.27 -19.86 54.10
C THR A 304 0.95 -19.13 55.41
N LYS A 305 1.77 -19.27 56.46
CA LYS A 305 1.62 -18.50 57.70
C LYS A 305 1.86 -17.00 57.49
N GLU A 306 2.66 -16.64 56.49
CA GLU A 306 2.97 -15.24 56.16
C GLU A 306 1.72 -14.47 55.70
N CYS A 307 0.74 -15.14 55.07
CA CYS A 307 -0.56 -14.55 54.71
C CYS A 307 -1.41 -14.06 55.90
N ASN A 308 -1.01 -14.34 57.15
CA ASN A 308 -1.74 -13.85 58.33
C ASN A 308 -1.11 -12.58 58.93
N GLY A 309 0.08 -12.16 58.46
CA GLY A 309 0.83 -11.00 58.94
C GLY A 309 1.41 -11.15 60.36
N SER A 310 2.46 -10.38 60.67
CA SER A 310 3.07 -10.26 62.00
C SER A 310 2.44 -9.11 62.79
N ASN A 311 1.24 -9.34 63.34
CA ASN A 311 0.49 -8.48 64.28
C ASN A 311 0.01 -7.09 63.79
N LYS A 312 -1.31 -6.87 63.93
CA LYS A 312 -2.11 -5.61 63.77
C LYS A 312 -2.68 -5.28 62.38
N ILE A 313 -3.59 -6.11 61.88
CA ILE A 313 -4.67 -5.63 60.99
C ILE A 313 -6.00 -6.03 61.63
N THR A 314 -6.91 -5.07 61.83
CA THR A 314 -8.29 -5.34 62.23
C THR A 314 -8.94 -6.22 61.15
N ILE A 315 -9.34 -7.43 61.54
CA ILE A 315 -9.92 -8.42 60.62
C ILE A 315 -11.29 -7.91 60.17
N THR A 316 -11.35 -7.41 58.93
CA THR A 316 -12.60 -7.21 58.19
C THR A 316 -12.90 -8.47 57.36
N ASP A 317 -14.17 -8.73 57.02
CA ASP A 317 -14.54 -9.91 56.21
C ASP A 317 -13.82 -9.94 54.85
N ASP A 318 -13.57 -8.77 54.25
CA ASP A 318 -12.77 -8.59 53.04
C ASP A 318 -11.33 -9.11 53.18
N ASN A 319 -10.71 -8.91 54.34
CA ASN A 319 -9.36 -9.40 54.61
C ASN A 319 -9.33 -10.92 54.75
N LYS A 320 -10.40 -11.54 55.27
CA LYS A 320 -10.48 -13.01 55.44
C LYS A 320 -10.47 -13.74 54.09
N ASN A 321 -11.19 -13.21 53.10
CA ASN A 321 -11.21 -13.79 51.75
C ASN A 321 -9.84 -13.66 51.05
N LEU A 322 -9.17 -12.51 51.17
CA LEU A 322 -7.83 -12.32 50.63
C LEU A 322 -6.78 -13.21 51.30
N ILE A 323 -6.90 -13.46 52.61
CA ILE A 323 -6.05 -14.41 53.35
C ILE A 323 -6.18 -15.82 52.77
N GLU A 324 -7.39 -16.31 52.51
CA GLU A 324 -7.58 -17.66 51.95
C GLU A 324 -7.09 -17.78 50.50
N ILE A 325 -7.31 -16.74 49.69
CA ILE A 325 -6.75 -16.66 48.34
C ILE A 325 -5.21 -16.64 48.41
N CYS A 326 -4.62 -15.91 49.34
CA CYS A 326 -3.17 -15.84 49.55
C CYS A 326 -2.58 -17.21 49.90
N LYS A 327 -3.17 -17.92 50.87
CA LYS A 327 -2.71 -19.26 51.27
C LYS A 327 -2.73 -20.23 50.08
N THR A 328 -3.79 -20.19 49.28
CA THR A 328 -3.92 -21.04 48.10
C THR A 328 -2.94 -20.63 47.01
N PHE A 329 -2.80 -19.33 46.76
CA PHE A 329 -1.86 -18.77 45.79
C PHE A 329 -0.41 -19.18 46.11
N ILE A 330 0.05 -19.05 47.36
CA ILE A 330 1.42 -19.41 47.74
C ILE A 330 1.70 -20.90 47.47
N LYS A 331 0.78 -21.79 47.87
CA LYS A 331 0.92 -23.23 47.61
C LYS A 331 1.05 -23.50 46.11
N TYR A 332 0.20 -22.86 45.33
CA TYR A 332 0.11 -23.08 43.89
C TYR A 332 1.33 -22.50 43.16
N PHE A 333 1.74 -21.29 43.54
CA PHE A 333 2.94 -20.62 43.05
C PHE A 333 4.22 -21.44 43.32
N LEU A 334 4.40 -21.91 44.54
CA LEU A 334 5.58 -22.71 44.92
C LEU A 334 5.60 -24.07 44.22
N HIS A 335 4.45 -24.72 44.05
CA HIS A 335 4.39 -26.02 43.40
C HIS A 335 4.65 -25.92 41.89
N LEU A 336 4.03 -24.96 41.21
CA LEU A 336 4.29 -24.68 39.79
C LEU A 336 5.76 -24.29 39.54
N TYR A 337 6.41 -23.69 40.53
CA TYR A 337 7.83 -23.32 40.48
C TYR A 337 8.76 -24.52 40.71
N HIS A 338 8.58 -25.27 41.80
CA HIS A 338 9.51 -26.34 42.21
C HIS A 338 9.47 -27.57 41.31
N ASP A 339 8.30 -27.93 40.78
CA ASP A 339 8.16 -29.18 40.03
C ASP A 339 8.64 -29.08 38.57
N SER A 340 8.99 -27.89 38.07
CA SER A 340 9.50 -27.64 36.72
C SER A 340 8.90 -28.60 35.69
N ILE A 341 7.66 -28.34 35.25
CA ILE A 341 7.06 -29.01 34.08
C ILE A 341 8.16 -29.06 32.99
N ARG A 342 8.67 -30.27 32.76
CA ARG A 342 10.03 -30.53 32.28
C ARG A 342 10.23 -30.00 30.85
N LYS A 343 11.24 -29.13 30.65
CA LYS A 343 12.02 -28.97 29.39
C LYS A 343 11.26 -28.73 28.07
N SER A 344 10.24 -27.87 28.02
CA SER A 344 9.71 -27.39 26.73
C SER A 344 9.52 -25.86 26.66
N SER A 345 10.54 -25.19 26.11
CA SER A 345 10.53 -23.98 25.27
C SER A 345 9.73 -22.71 25.62
N ASN A 346 9.12 -22.52 26.80
CA ASN A 346 8.67 -21.16 27.19
C ASN A 346 8.60 -20.98 28.71
N GLU A 347 9.65 -20.39 29.30
CA GLU A 347 9.90 -20.26 30.74
C GLU A 347 8.85 -19.48 31.56
N TYR A 348 7.77 -18.96 30.96
CA TYR A 348 6.85 -18.04 31.64
C TYR A 348 5.34 -18.33 31.49
N LYS A 349 4.93 -19.41 30.80
CA LYS A 349 3.48 -19.72 30.62
C LYS A 349 2.73 -19.92 31.93
N HIS A 350 3.36 -20.57 32.91
CA HIS A 350 2.75 -20.84 34.22
C HIS A 350 2.40 -19.56 34.98
N PHE A 351 3.15 -18.45 34.82
CA PHE A 351 2.78 -17.15 35.38
C PHE A 351 1.54 -16.57 34.71
N GLY A 352 1.41 -16.72 33.39
CA GLY A 352 0.18 -16.37 32.67
C GLY A 352 -1.03 -17.14 33.21
N TYR A 353 -0.85 -18.42 33.52
CA TYR A 353 -1.91 -19.27 34.08
C TYR A 353 -2.29 -18.81 35.47
N LEU A 354 -1.27 -18.57 36.30
CA LEU A 354 -1.45 -18.12 37.66
C LEU A 354 -2.15 -16.75 37.70
N ASN A 355 -1.84 -15.83 36.77
CA ASN A 355 -2.55 -14.57 36.64
C ASN A 355 -4.02 -14.76 36.22
N TYR A 356 -4.31 -15.66 35.27
CA TYR A 356 -5.69 -16.02 34.91
C TYR A 356 -6.47 -16.60 36.10
N TRP A 357 -5.87 -17.58 36.79
CA TRP A 357 -6.45 -18.22 37.97
C TRP A 357 -6.72 -17.20 39.09
N LEU A 358 -5.77 -16.29 39.33
CA LEU A 358 -5.88 -15.26 40.34
C LEU A 358 -7.02 -14.28 40.01
N ASN A 359 -7.11 -13.81 38.75
CA ASN A 359 -8.23 -13.00 38.29
C ASN A 359 -9.58 -13.71 38.48
N LYS A 360 -9.67 -15.01 38.16
CA LYS A 360 -10.89 -15.82 38.38
C LYS A 360 -11.29 -15.86 39.85
N LYS A 361 -10.34 -16.03 40.79
CA LYS A 361 -10.63 -16.09 42.23
C LYS A 361 -11.00 -14.71 42.80
N LEU A 362 -10.28 -13.67 42.42
CA LEU A 362 -10.48 -12.31 42.95
C LEU A 362 -11.81 -11.67 42.49
N ARG A 363 -12.27 -12.00 41.28
CA ARG A 363 -13.58 -11.57 40.77
C ARG A 363 -14.75 -12.02 41.64
N ASN A 364 -14.68 -13.23 42.22
CA ASN A 364 -15.71 -13.75 43.12
C ASN A 364 -15.82 -12.97 44.43
N VAL A 365 -14.78 -12.20 44.79
CA VAL A 365 -14.70 -11.42 46.03
C VAL A 365 -14.63 -9.91 45.75
N GLY A 366 -14.86 -9.49 44.49
CA GLY A 366 -14.88 -8.08 44.09
C GLY A 366 -13.53 -7.35 44.25
N LYS A 367 -12.40 -8.06 44.16
CA LYS A 367 -11.05 -7.48 44.27
C LYS A 367 -10.29 -7.58 42.95
N SER A 368 -9.28 -6.72 42.78
CA SER A 368 -8.37 -6.74 41.64
C SER A 368 -7.04 -7.43 41.99
N VAL A 369 -6.30 -7.86 40.96
CA VAL A 369 -4.93 -8.38 41.13
C VAL A 369 -4.03 -7.37 41.84
N LYS A 370 -4.23 -6.07 41.60
CA LYS A 370 -3.49 -5.01 42.28
C LYS A 370 -3.74 -5.04 43.79
N ASP A 371 -5.00 -5.15 44.22
CA ASP A 371 -5.36 -5.22 45.64
C ASP A 371 -4.70 -6.43 46.30
N PHE A 372 -4.68 -7.58 45.59
CA PHE A 372 -4.04 -8.79 46.08
C PHE A 372 -2.52 -8.66 46.20
N ILE A 373 -1.85 -8.06 45.20
CA ILE A 373 -0.40 -7.84 45.24
C ILE A 373 -0.02 -6.87 46.35
N GLU A 374 -0.77 -5.78 46.53
CA GLU A 374 -0.55 -4.83 47.63
C GLU A 374 -0.77 -5.48 49.00
N PHE A 375 -1.75 -6.38 49.10
CA PHE A 375 -1.99 -7.18 50.30
C PHE A 375 -0.80 -8.12 50.57
N LEU A 376 -0.33 -8.84 49.55
CA LEU A 376 0.73 -9.84 49.67
C LEU A 376 2.09 -9.19 50.00
N ASP A 377 2.42 -8.07 49.34
CA ASP A 377 3.66 -7.30 49.58
C ASP A 377 3.78 -6.80 51.03
N LYS A 378 2.65 -6.52 51.70
CA LYS A 378 2.63 -6.05 53.09
C LYS A 378 2.83 -7.17 54.11
N GLN A 379 2.66 -8.42 53.72
CA GLN A 379 2.55 -9.54 54.65
C GLN A 379 3.66 -10.59 54.52
N VAL A 380 4.24 -10.73 53.32
CA VAL A 380 5.14 -11.85 52.98
C VAL A 380 6.59 -11.38 52.92
N THR A 381 7.46 -12.01 53.71
CA THR A 381 8.92 -11.81 53.69
C THR A 381 9.56 -12.92 52.88
N LEU A 382 9.55 -12.78 51.55
CA LEU A 382 10.06 -13.83 50.66
C LEU A 382 11.56 -14.06 50.85
N THR A 383 11.96 -15.33 50.94
CA THR A 383 13.37 -15.74 50.90
C THR A 383 14.00 -15.36 49.55
N TYR A 384 15.34 -15.21 49.48
CA TYR A 384 16.01 -14.60 48.33
C TYR A 384 15.64 -15.20 46.94
N SER A 385 15.55 -16.53 46.81
CA SER A 385 15.18 -17.18 45.53
C SER A 385 13.69 -17.07 45.19
N GLU A 386 12.80 -17.18 46.19
CA GLU A 386 11.35 -17.01 46.01
C GLU A 386 11.00 -15.55 45.71
N SER A 387 11.78 -14.61 46.25
CA SER A 387 11.64 -13.17 46.02
C SER A 387 11.84 -12.82 44.54
N ILE A 388 12.81 -13.43 43.85
CA ILE A 388 13.08 -13.17 42.43
C ILE A 388 11.95 -13.67 41.54
N ASN A 389 11.41 -14.86 41.81
CA ASN A 389 10.31 -15.43 41.02
C ASN A 389 9.00 -14.71 41.27
N TYR A 390 8.73 -14.30 42.51
CA TYR A 390 7.58 -13.48 42.82
C TYR A 390 7.69 -12.11 42.13
N LEU A 391 8.87 -11.49 42.12
CA LEU A 391 9.10 -10.26 41.37
C LEU A 391 8.86 -10.46 39.86
N ASN A 392 9.22 -11.63 39.31
CA ASN A 392 8.93 -11.97 37.91
C ASN A 392 7.44 -12.17 37.65
N PHE A 393 6.74 -12.92 38.50
CA PHE A 393 5.28 -13.03 38.44
C PHE A 393 4.62 -11.66 38.54
N LYS A 394 5.04 -10.82 39.48
CA LYS A 394 4.51 -9.47 39.71
C LYS A 394 4.67 -8.55 38.49
N LYS A 395 5.75 -8.69 37.72
CA LYS A 395 5.93 -7.95 36.44
C LYS A 395 4.93 -8.38 35.38
N GLU A 396 4.54 -9.65 35.38
CA GLU A 396 3.60 -10.24 34.42
C GLU A 396 2.14 -10.24 34.90
N ALA A 397 1.90 -9.97 36.19
CA ALA A 397 0.58 -9.97 36.80
C ALA A 397 -0.18 -8.68 36.46
N TYR A 398 -1.42 -8.83 36.01
CA TYR A 398 -2.27 -7.71 35.63
C TYR A 398 -3.74 -8.04 35.86
N HIS A 399 -4.54 -7.00 36.08
CA HIS A 399 -5.98 -7.11 36.16
C HIS A 399 -6.57 -7.32 34.76
N MET A 400 -7.25 -8.45 34.55
CA MET A 400 -8.02 -8.72 33.34
C MET A 400 -9.35 -7.99 33.45
N ASN A 401 -9.67 -7.06 32.54
CA ASN A 401 -11.03 -6.54 32.43
C ASN A 401 -12.01 -7.64 31.95
N ASP A 402 -13.31 -7.36 31.96
CA ASP A 402 -14.34 -8.36 31.64
C ASP A 402 -14.22 -8.91 30.22
N ASP A 403 -13.77 -8.08 29.28
CA ASP A 403 -13.55 -8.48 27.89
C ASP A 403 -12.39 -9.48 27.78
N VAL A 404 -11.22 -9.17 28.35
CA VAL A 404 -10.06 -10.07 28.38
C VAL A 404 -10.39 -11.37 29.09
N TYR A 405 -11.01 -11.28 30.26
CA TYR A 405 -11.37 -12.44 31.05
C TYR A 405 -12.33 -13.34 30.30
N THR A 406 -13.36 -12.78 29.65
CA THR A 406 -14.32 -13.54 28.86
C THR A 406 -13.63 -14.33 27.74
N LYS A 407 -12.72 -13.70 26.99
CA LYS A 407 -11.99 -14.38 25.90
C LYS A 407 -11.11 -15.50 26.45
N MET A 408 -10.37 -15.25 27.54
CA MET A 408 -9.52 -16.26 28.19
C MET A 408 -10.35 -17.41 28.77
N ASN A 409 -11.50 -17.11 29.37
CA ASN A 409 -12.40 -18.11 29.95
C ASN A 409 -13.00 -19.03 28.87
N ILE A 410 -13.35 -18.49 27.69
CA ILE A 410 -13.77 -19.30 26.53
C ILE A 410 -12.66 -20.30 26.16
N LEU A 411 -11.41 -19.83 26.05
CA LEU A 411 -10.29 -20.73 25.71
C LEU A 411 -10.03 -21.76 26.82
N TYR A 412 -10.06 -21.36 28.09
CA TYR A 412 -9.97 -22.29 29.22
C TYR A 412 -11.03 -23.37 29.12
N ASN A 413 -12.29 -22.98 28.91
CA ASN A 413 -13.43 -23.88 28.80
C ASN A 413 -13.34 -24.84 27.61
N LEU A 414 -12.75 -24.40 26.49
CA LEU A 414 -12.49 -25.22 25.33
C LEU A 414 -11.40 -26.27 25.62
N HIS A 415 -10.29 -25.84 26.22
CA HIS A 415 -9.19 -26.72 26.58
C HIS A 415 -9.57 -27.73 27.67
N ASP A 416 -10.36 -27.32 28.68
CA ASP A 416 -10.86 -28.21 29.73
C ASP A 416 -11.73 -29.34 29.15
N LYS A 417 -12.69 -29.01 28.28
CA LYS A 417 -13.53 -30.00 27.60
C LYS A 417 -12.71 -30.89 26.67
N TYR A 418 -11.76 -30.32 25.93
CA TYR A 418 -10.84 -31.08 25.10
C TYR A 418 -10.05 -32.11 25.93
N ASN A 419 -9.51 -31.70 27.09
CA ASN A 419 -8.78 -32.58 27.99
C ASN A 419 -9.63 -33.75 28.49
N LYS A 420 -10.92 -33.49 28.79
CA LYS A 420 -11.89 -34.52 29.15
C LYS A 420 -12.12 -35.49 27.99
N ILE A 421 -12.26 -35.01 26.76
CA ILE A 421 -12.45 -35.84 25.55
C ILE A 421 -11.24 -36.75 25.28
N ILE A 422 -10.02 -36.25 25.45
CA ILE A 422 -8.82 -37.05 25.16
C ILE A 422 -8.50 -38.06 26.25
N ASN A 423 -9.14 -38.00 27.43
CA ASN A 423 -9.00 -39.00 28.48
C ASN A 423 -9.29 -40.41 27.95
N ASN A 424 -8.46 -41.39 28.29
CA ASN A 424 -8.58 -42.77 27.79
C ASN A 424 -9.74 -43.54 28.42
N GLU A 425 -10.22 -43.11 29.58
CA GLU A 425 -11.30 -43.78 30.33
C GLU A 425 -12.70 -43.22 30.03
N ILE A 426 -12.81 -42.25 29.10
CA ILE A 426 -14.08 -41.58 28.82
C ILE A 426 -15.12 -42.52 28.19
N LYS A 427 -16.34 -42.46 28.71
CA LYS A 427 -17.49 -43.19 28.17
C LYS A 427 -18.04 -42.50 26.91
N PRO A 428 -18.62 -43.24 25.95
CA PRO A 428 -19.15 -42.66 24.71
C PRO A 428 -20.14 -41.50 24.91
N ASN A 429 -21.11 -41.65 25.83
CA ASN A 429 -22.11 -40.62 26.10
C ASN A 429 -21.50 -39.33 26.66
N GLU A 430 -20.51 -39.46 27.56
CA GLU A 430 -19.79 -38.31 28.12
C GLU A 430 -18.94 -37.61 27.04
N CYS A 431 -18.34 -38.37 26.12
CA CYS A 431 -17.61 -37.80 25.00
C CYS A 431 -18.51 -36.95 24.09
N LEU A 432 -19.70 -37.45 23.78
CA LEU A 432 -20.70 -36.75 22.95
C LEU A 432 -21.12 -35.42 23.59
N GLU A 433 -21.38 -35.44 24.90
CA GLU A 433 -21.75 -34.24 25.65
C GLU A 433 -20.64 -33.19 25.63
N TYR A 434 -19.39 -33.58 25.92
CA TYR A 434 -18.26 -32.65 25.88
C TYR A 434 -17.98 -32.11 24.47
N ALA A 435 -18.20 -32.93 23.43
CA ALA A 435 -18.03 -32.49 22.04
C ALA A 435 -19.07 -31.44 21.64
N LYS A 436 -20.34 -31.67 21.95
CA LYS A 436 -21.42 -30.69 21.75
C LYS A 436 -21.12 -29.39 22.49
N ASN A 437 -20.76 -29.49 23.77
CA ASN A 437 -20.44 -28.34 24.60
C ASN A 437 -19.18 -27.59 24.11
N SER A 438 -18.24 -28.29 23.46
CA SER A 438 -17.05 -27.67 22.84
C SER A 438 -17.42 -26.87 21.60
N LEU A 439 -18.33 -27.38 20.75
CA LEU A 439 -18.82 -26.66 19.59
C LEU A 439 -19.58 -25.39 19.99
N GLU A 440 -20.45 -25.48 21.00
CA GLU A 440 -21.17 -24.32 21.54
C GLU A 440 -20.22 -23.25 22.07
N GLU A 441 -19.23 -23.64 22.87
CA GLU A 441 -18.22 -22.73 23.42
C GLU A 441 -17.32 -22.14 22.32
N PHE A 442 -16.99 -22.92 21.29
CA PHE A 442 -16.21 -22.47 20.14
C PHE A 442 -16.97 -21.39 19.36
N ASN A 443 -18.26 -21.59 19.13
CA ASN A 443 -19.11 -20.60 18.47
C ASN A 443 -19.23 -19.30 19.28
N LYS A 444 -19.26 -19.37 20.62
CA LYS A 444 -19.14 -18.17 21.46
C LYS A 444 -17.81 -17.45 21.22
N GLY A 445 -16.71 -18.19 21.11
CA GLY A 445 -15.39 -17.66 20.75
C GLY A 445 -15.37 -16.96 19.40
N VAL A 446 -15.93 -17.60 18.36
CA VAL A 446 -16.02 -17.06 17.00
C VAL A 446 -16.87 -15.77 16.98
N ASN A 447 -18.02 -15.77 17.66
CA ASN A 447 -18.85 -14.57 17.78
C ASN A 447 -18.11 -13.44 18.50
N LYS A 448 -17.41 -13.76 19.59
CA LYS A 448 -16.59 -12.80 20.34
C LYS A 448 -15.44 -12.25 19.48
N PHE A 449 -14.83 -13.09 18.64
CA PHE A 449 -13.84 -12.65 17.65
C PHE A 449 -14.44 -11.64 16.69
N TYR A 450 -15.60 -11.92 16.07
CA TYR A 450 -16.22 -10.97 15.16
C TYR A 450 -16.63 -9.65 15.83
N GLN A 451 -17.09 -9.69 17.08
CA GLN A 451 -17.45 -8.48 17.84
C GLN A 451 -16.24 -7.63 18.20
N THR A 452 -15.14 -8.26 18.63
CA THR A 452 -13.96 -7.56 19.16
C THR A 452 -12.86 -7.32 18.12
N LYS A 453 -12.95 -7.97 16.95
CA LYS A 453 -11.91 -8.02 15.91
C LYS A 453 -10.53 -8.44 16.46
N CYS A 454 -10.50 -9.30 17.50
CA CYS A 454 -9.27 -9.72 18.17
C CYS A 454 -8.56 -10.85 17.40
N LEU A 455 -7.50 -10.52 16.66
CA LEU A 455 -6.72 -11.48 15.87
C LEU A 455 -6.08 -12.58 16.74
N LYS A 456 -5.59 -12.24 17.93
CA LYS A 456 -5.01 -13.22 18.87
C LYS A 456 -6.01 -14.29 19.31
N LEU A 457 -7.28 -13.91 19.50
CA LEU A 457 -8.35 -14.87 19.79
C LEU A 457 -8.65 -15.74 18.56
N TYR A 458 -8.67 -15.15 17.37
CA TYR A 458 -8.84 -15.90 16.12
C TYR A 458 -7.75 -16.95 15.92
N ASP A 459 -6.48 -16.59 16.12
CA ASP A 459 -5.35 -17.52 16.01
C ASP A 459 -5.47 -18.66 17.03
N ALA A 460 -5.78 -18.34 18.29
CA ALA A 460 -5.97 -19.35 19.32
C ALA A 460 -7.15 -20.30 19.03
N LEU A 461 -8.27 -19.79 18.51
CA LEU A 461 -9.41 -20.62 18.08
C LEU A 461 -9.04 -21.50 16.89
N LYS A 462 -8.28 -20.96 15.92
CA LYS A 462 -7.82 -21.72 14.75
C LYS A 462 -6.89 -22.86 15.16
N ASP A 463 -5.94 -22.60 16.05
CA ASP A 463 -5.03 -23.59 16.61
C ASP A 463 -5.79 -24.66 17.41
N PHE A 464 -6.72 -24.23 18.27
CA PHE A 464 -7.58 -25.14 19.04
C PHE A 464 -8.39 -26.04 18.10
N ARG A 465 -9.02 -25.49 17.07
CA ARG A 465 -9.80 -26.26 16.09
C ARG A 465 -8.95 -27.36 15.44
N ALA A 466 -7.74 -27.02 14.99
CA ALA A 466 -6.84 -27.98 14.37
C ALA A 466 -6.49 -29.12 15.35
N LYS A 467 -6.14 -28.76 16.60
CA LYS A 467 -5.84 -29.72 17.68
C LYS A 467 -7.03 -30.62 17.99
N TYR A 468 -8.22 -30.02 18.18
CA TYR A 468 -9.46 -30.70 18.51
C TYR A 468 -9.88 -31.69 17.43
N ASN A 469 -10.02 -31.24 16.18
CA ASN A 469 -10.47 -32.10 15.07
C ASN A 469 -9.50 -33.27 14.83
N ASN A 470 -8.19 -33.03 14.95
CA ASN A 470 -7.18 -34.09 14.83
C ASN A 470 -7.27 -35.14 15.94
N ALA A 471 -7.52 -34.71 17.18
CA ALA A 471 -7.68 -35.64 18.30
C ALA A 471 -8.98 -36.45 18.18
N LEU A 472 -10.08 -35.79 17.81
CA LEU A 472 -11.40 -36.42 17.67
C LEU A 472 -11.40 -37.52 16.61
N ASN A 473 -10.79 -37.25 15.44
CA ASN A 473 -10.65 -38.23 14.36
C ASN A 473 -9.90 -39.50 14.78
N LYS A 474 -9.04 -39.43 15.80
CA LYS A 474 -8.25 -40.57 16.29
C LYS A 474 -8.94 -41.35 17.41
N LYS A 475 -10.03 -40.85 17.99
CA LYS A 475 -10.64 -41.41 19.20
C LYS A 475 -11.73 -42.42 18.84
N SER A 476 -11.45 -43.71 19.01
CA SER A 476 -12.38 -44.80 18.67
C SER A 476 -13.67 -44.82 19.50
N ASN A 477 -13.61 -44.34 20.74
CA ASN A 477 -14.73 -44.39 21.69
C ASN A 477 -15.73 -43.23 21.49
N CYS A 478 -15.45 -42.32 20.54
CA CYS A 478 -16.29 -41.19 20.17
C CYS A 478 -16.82 -41.32 18.72
N LYS A 479 -17.06 -42.55 18.26
CA LYS A 479 -17.53 -42.82 16.88
C LYS A 479 -19.06 -42.72 16.80
N ASP A 480 -19.57 -41.50 16.70
CA ASP A 480 -20.96 -41.22 16.32
C ASP A 480 -20.96 -40.41 15.01
N PRO A 481 -21.74 -40.82 13.98
CA PRO A 481 -21.97 -40.01 12.77
C PRO A 481 -22.48 -38.58 13.04
N GLY A 482 -23.13 -38.33 14.19
CA GLY A 482 -23.62 -37.01 14.61
C GLY A 482 -22.58 -36.11 15.29
N LEU A 483 -21.33 -36.57 15.46
CA LEU A 483 -20.28 -35.80 16.11
C LEU A 483 -19.71 -34.74 15.15
N HIS A 484 -20.04 -33.47 15.39
CA HIS A 484 -19.65 -32.37 14.51
C HIS A 484 -18.20 -31.94 14.75
N LEU A 485 -17.34 -32.18 13.76
CA LEU A 485 -16.05 -31.49 13.67
C LEU A 485 -16.29 -29.98 13.75
N ILE A 486 -15.39 -29.27 14.44
CA ILE A 486 -15.47 -27.82 14.55
C ILE A 486 -15.29 -27.21 13.15
N PRO A 487 -16.22 -26.34 12.68
CA PRO A 487 -16.18 -25.75 11.35
C PRO A 487 -15.04 -24.75 11.20
N GLN A 488 -14.68 -24.42 9.97
CA GLN A 488 -13.66 -23.41 9.68
C GLN A 488 -14.18 -22.02 10.05
N ILE A 489 -13.30 -21.19 10.63
CA ILE A 489 -13.61 -19.80 10.96
C ILE A 489 -13.39 -18.96 9.70
N LYS A 490 -14.39 -18.18 9.29
CA LYS A 490 -14.24 -17.18 8.22
C LYS A 490 -13.40 -16.01 8.72
N THR A 491 -12.53 -15.46 7.88
CA THR A 491 -11.76 -14.24 8.22
C THR A 491 -12.69 -13.02 8.32
N LEU A 492 -12.18 -11.90 8.86
CA LEU A 492 -12.94 -10.64 8.87
C LEU A 492 -13.28 -10.18 7.45
N GLU A 493 -12.32 -10.25 6.53
CA GLU A 493 -12.50 -9.88 5.13
C GLU A 493 -13.57 -10.74 4.43
N GLU A 494 -13.56 -12.07 4.67
CA GLU A 494 -14.56 -12.98 4.10
C GLU A 494 -15.97 -12.65 4.61
N LYS A 495 -16.09 -12.32 5.90
CA LYS A 495 -17.36 -11.94 6.52
C LYS A 495 -17.86 -10.59 6.02
N GLU A 496 -16.99 -9.58 5.96
CA GLU A 496 -17.32 -8.25 5.44
C GLU A 496 -17.76 -8.33 3.97
N LYS A 497 -17.09 -9.17 3.16
CA LYS A 497 -17.49 -9.44 1.78
C LYS A 497 -18.85 -10.14 1.67
N GLU A 498 -19.13 -11.12 2.53
CA GLU A 498 -20.43 -11.80 2.53
C GLU A 498 -21.58 -10.85 2.93
N GLU A 499 -21.36 -9.99 3.92
CA GLU A 499 -22.30 -8.93 4.31
C GLU A 499 -22.52 -7.92 3.17
N SER A 500 -21.44 -7.50 2.50
CA SER A 500 -21.46 -6.64 1.31
C SER A 500 -22.30 -7.23 0.17
N ILE A 501 -22.08 -8.50 -0.18
CA ILE A 501 -22.83 -9.22 -1.22
C ILE A 501 -24.31 -9.36 -0.82
N ASN A 502 -24.61 -9.69 0.44
CA ASN A 502 -25.99 -9.86 0.90
C ASN A 502 -26.78 -8.53 0.84
N LYS A 503 -26.15 -7.41 1.23
CA LYS A 503 -26.75 -6.08 1.10
C LYS A 503 -27.02 -5.72 -0.37
N ALA A 504 -26.07 -6.02 -1.26
CA ALA A 504 -26.25 -5.82 -2.70
C ALA A 504 -27.39 -6.69 -3.26
N LEU A 505 -27.51 -7.95 -2.81
CA LEU A 505 -28.58 -8.86 -3.20
C LEU A 505 -29.96 -8.35 -2.80
N GLU A 506 -30.12 -7.92 -1.55
CA GLU A 506 -31.39 -7.36 -1.06
C GLU A 506 -31.77 -6.10 -1.83
N THR A 507 -30.81 -5.20 -2.04
CA THR A 507 -31.03 -3.97 -2.83
C THR A 507 -31.47 -4.30 -4.25
N CYS A 508 -30.75 -5.18 -4.96
CA CYS A 508 -31.08 -5.56 -6.34
C CYS A 508 -32.46 -6.25 -6.46
N LYS A 509 -32.90 -7.02 -5.45
CA LYS A 509 -34.27 -7.57 -5.42
C LYS A 509 -35.33 -6.46 -5.38
N ASN A 510 -35.11 -5.42 -4.57
CA ASN A 510 -36.02 -4.28 -4.48
C ASN A 510 -36.05 -3.46 -5.79
N LEU A 511 -34.94 -3.40 -6.53
CA LEU A 511 -34.86 -2.68 -7.80
C LEU A 511 -35.50 -3.43 -8.97
N GLN A 512 -35.77 -4.74 -8.87
CA GLN A 512 -36.18 -5.60 -9.99
C GLN A 512 -37.42 -5.07 -10.77
N ILE A 513 -38.27 -4.29 -10.12
CA ILE A 513 -39.54 -3.77 -10.66
C ILE A 513 -39.42 -2.28 -11.06
N GLN A 514 -38.31 -1.61 -10.75
CA GLN A 514 -38.14 -0.18 -10.99
C GLN A 514 -37.68 0.10 -12.41
N THR A 515 -38.30 1.10 -13.05
CA THR A 515 -37.82 1.72 -14.28
C THR A 515 -37.15 3.04 -13.96
N ILE A 516 -36.18 3.46 -14.77
CA ILE A 516 -35.75 4.86 -14.71
C ILE A 516 -36.72 5.66 -15.59
N ASP A 517 -37.68 6.31 -14.94
CA ASP A 517 -38.50 7.34 -15.56
C ASP A 517 -37.67 8.64 -15.62
N VAL A 518 -36.64 8.66 -16.47
CA VAL A 518 -36.00 9.94 -16.80
C VAL A 518 -36.98 10.72 -17.66
N VAL A 519 -37.78 11.58 -17.03
CA VAL A 519 -38.31 12.74 -17.74
C VAL A 519 -37.12 13.68 -17.99
N PRO A 520 -36.76 13.98 -19.25
CA PRO A 520 -35.65 14.86 -19.57
C PRO A 520 -35.83 16.19 -18.83
N LYS A 521 -34.96 16.50 -17.86
CA LYS A 521 -34.93 17.82 -17.19
C LYS A 521 -33.99 18.81 -17.88
N ARG A 522 -33.24 18.37 -18.89
CA ARG A 522 -32.49 19.27 -19.74
C ARG A 522 -33.41 19.69 -20.89
N ASN A 523 -33.54 20.99 -21.10
CA ASN A 523 -34.19 21.61 -22.27
C ASN A 523 -33.47 21.19 -23.58
N ASN A 524 -33.49 19.90 -23.95
CA ASN A 524 -33.20 19.53 -25.33
C ASN A 524 -34.41 19.98 -26.14
N ARG A 525 -34.26 21.13 -26.78
CA ARG A 525 -35.29 21.83 -27.58
C ARG A 525 -36.03 20.92 -28.59
N PHE A 526 -35.48 19.76 -28.92
CA PHE A 526 -35.96 18.89 -30.00
C PHE A 526 -36.34 17.46 -29.57
N GLU A 527 -36.22 17.04 -28.30
CA GLU A 527 -36.56 15.65 -27.92
C GLU A 527 -38.04 15.33 -28.18
N ASP A 528 -38.94 16.28 -27.90
CA ASP A 528 -40.39 16.09 -28.09
C ASP A 528 -40.76 15.78 -29.55
N ILE A 529 -40.09 16.42 -30.52
CA ILE A 529 -40.35 16.19 -31.95
C ILE A 529 -39.69 14.90 -32.47
N LEU A 530 -38.72 14.36 -31.72
CA LEU A 530 -38.01 13.12 -32.04
C LEU A 530 -38.62 11.90 -31.33
N GLU A 531 -39.56 12.08 -30.41
CA GLU A 531 -40.17 10.99 -29.62
C GLU A 531 -40.78 9.88 -30.50
N SER A 532 -41.35 10.25 -31.66
CA SER A 532 -41.97 9.30 -32.59
C SER A 532 -40.96 8.51 -33.44
N PHE A 533 -39.69 8.89 -33.44
CA PHE A 533 -38.67 8.32 -34.31
C PHE A 533 -38.11 6.97 -33.81
N PRO A 534 -37.53 6.15 -34.71
CA PRO A 534 -36.99 4.85 -34.35
C PRO A 534 -35.93 4.88 -33.22
N SER A 535 -35.01 5.84 -33.22
CA SER A 535 -33.98 5.94 -32.19
C SER A 535 -34.55 6.11 -30.77
N HIS A 536 -35.60 6.93 -30.62
CA HIS A 536 -36.22 7.17 -29.32
C HIS A 536 -36.90 5.92 -28.76
N LYS A 537 -37.58 5.15 -29.62
CA LYS A 537 -38.17 3.85 -29.24
C LYS A 537 -37.12 2.85 -28.75
N ILE A 538 -35.90 2.91 -29.28
CA ILE A 538 -34.77 2.08 -28.83
C ILE A 538 -34.32 2.48 -27.42
N TYR A 539 -34.16 3.77 -27.15
CA TYR A 539 -33.81 4.26 -25.82
C TYR A 539 -34.86 3.91 -24.76
N GLN A 540 -36.15 3.98 -25.10
CA GLN A 540 -37.23 3.53 -24.20
C GLN A 540 -37.13 2.05 -23.84
N LYS A 541 -36.70 1.19 -24.77
CA LYS A 541 -36.48 -0.24 -24.49
C LYS A 541 -35.33 -0.44 -23.49
N LEU A 542 -34.25 0.33 -23.63
CA LEU A 542 -33.13 0.30 -22.69
C LEU A 542 -33.53 0.78 -21.28
N ASN A 543 -34.41 1.79 -21.19
CA ASN A 543 -34.97 2.27 -19.91
C ASN A 543 -35.86 1.24 -19.20
N ARG A 544 -36.57 0.39 -19.97
CA ARG A 544 -37.53 -0.59 -19.46
C ARG A 544 -36.98 -2.01 -19.38
N LYS A 545 -35.66 -2.18 -19.49
CA LYS A 545 -35.04 -3.51 -19.42
C LYS A 545 -35.29 -4.13 -18.05
N LYS A 546 -35.78 -5.38 -18.04
CA LYS A 546 -35.90 -6.18 -16.82
C LYS A 546 -34.52 -6.37 -16.18
N ILE A 547 -34.39 -5.93 -14.94
CA ILE A 547 -33.17 -6.10 -14.15
C ILE A 547 -33.02 -7.57 -13.75
N ASP A 548 -31.84 -8.14 -14.05
CA ASP A 548 -31.44 -9.45 -13.54
C ASP A 548 -30.75 -9.26 -12.19
N VAL A 549 -31.34 -9.83 -11.14
CA VAL A 549 -30.88 -9.68 -9.76
C VAL A 549 -29.45 -10.20 -9.59
N ASN A 550 -29.11 -11.33 -10.21
CA ASN A 550 -27.78 -11.92 -10.06
C ASN A 550 -26.71 -11.08 -10.78
N ILE A 551 -27.03 -10.59 -11.99
CA ILE A 551 -26.16 -9.67 -12.74
C ILE A 551 -25.96 -8.37 -11.97
N CYS A 552 -27.05 -7.78 -11.46
CA CYS A 552 -27.01 -6.59 -10.62
C CYS A 552 -26.13 -6.80 -9.39
N THR A 553 -26.37 -7.85 -8.60
CA THR A 553 -25.58 -8.13 -7.39
C THR A 553 -24.11 -8.32 -7.70
N LYS A 554 -23.78 -9.02 -8.80
CA LYS A 554 -22.39 -9.30 -9.17
C LYS A 554 -21.61 -8.05 -9.56
N TYR A 555 -22.19 -7.16 -10.37
CA TYR A 555 -21.44 -6.03 -10.94
C TYR A 555 -21.65 -4.72 -10.19
N CYS A 556 -22.79 -4.54 -9.52
CA CYS A 556 -23.15 -3.31 -8.81
C CYS A 556 -22.85 -3.34 -7.31
N GLU A 557 -22.24 -4.41 -6.77
CA GLU A 557 -21.89 -4.53 -5.35
C GLU A 557 -21.18 -3.27 -4.82
N ASN A 558 -20.10 -2.85 -5.50
CA ASN A 558 -19.32 -1.67 -5.10
C ASN A 558 -20.11 -0.37 -5.19
N VAL A 559 -21.01 -0.25 -6.17
CA VAL A 559 -21.87 0.94 -6.33
C VAL A 559 -22.89 0.99 -5.18
N ILE A 560 -23.56 -0.14 -4.89
CA ILE A 560 -24.60 -0.22 -3.86
C ILE A 560 -24.03 -0.03 -2.45
N ASN A 561 -22.82 -0.52 -2.20
CA ASN A 561 -22.18 -0.45 -0.88
C ASN A 561 -21.38 0.82 -0.64
N SER A 562 -21.27 1.69 -1.65
CA SER A 562 -20.68 3.01 -1.48
C SER A 562 -21.56 3.91 -0.60
N ASN A 563 -20.98 4.98 -0.02
CA ASN A 563 -21.71 5.95 0.81
C ASN A 563 -22.72 6.82 0.02
N TYR A 564 -22.90 6.56 -1.28
CA TYR A 564 -23.85 7.24 -2.15
C TYR A 564 -25.22 6.55 -2.02
N ASN A 565 -26.00 6.91 -1.01
CA ASN A 565 -27.39 6.43 -0.85
C ASN A 565 -28.33 7.09 -1.88
N ASP A 566 -27.99 7.02 -3.17
CA ASP A 566 -28.81 7.52 -4.26
C ASP A 566 -29.46 6.35 -5.01
N SER A 567 -30.75 6.16 -4.75
CA SER A 567 -31.55 5.09 -5.38
C SER A 567 -31.45 5.13 -6.92
N ASN A 568 -31.32 6.31 -7.54
CA ASN A 568 -31.24 6.43 -8.99
C ASN A 568 -29.90 5.93 -9.54
N ILE A 569 -28.80 6.04 -8.78
CA ILE A 569 -27.49 5.50 -9.19
C ILE A 569 -27.52 3.98 -9.15
N ASN A 570 -28.16 3.41 -8.12
CA ASN A 570 -28.30 1.96 -7.99
C ASN A 570 -29.15 1.38 -9.14
N ILE A 571 -30.27 2.04 -9.51
CA ILE A 571 -31.07 1.64 -10.67
C ILE A 571 -30.24 1.77 -11.97
N LEU A 572 -29.51 2.87 -12.14
CA LEU A 572 -28.65 3.09 -13.32
C LEU A 572 -27.60 1.99 -13.47
N CYS A 573 -26.90 1.65 -12.39
CA CYS A 573 -25.94 0.55 -12.40
C CYS A 573 -26.59 -0.77 -12.82
N ALA A 574 -27.73 -1.10 -12.20
CA ALA A 574 -28.46 -2.33 -12.46
C ALA A 574 -28.91 -2.43 -13.93
N LEU A 575 -29.40 -1.32 -14.51
CA LEU A 575 -29.78 -1.25 -15.92
C LEU A 575 -28.57 -1.33 -16.85
N ILE A 576 -27.46 -0.64 -16.57
CA ILE A 576 -26.22 -0.74 -17.37
C ILE A 576 -25.76 -2.20 -17.44
N ALA A 577 -25.65 -2.87 -16.30
CA ALA A 577 -25.19 -4.26 -16.24
C ALA A 577 -26.16 -5.21 -16.99
N SER A 578 -27.46 -5.06 -16.77
CA SER A 578 -28.50 -5.90 -17.38
C SER A 578 -28.64 -5.67 -18.89
N ASN A 579 -28.57 -4.42 -19.34
CA ASN A 579 -28.61 -4.06 -20.76
C ASN A 579 -27.37 -4.59 -21.49
N LEU A 580 -26.17 -4.40 -20.91
CA LEU A 580 -24.93 -4.87 -21.52
C LEU A 580 -24.93 -6.41 -21.67
N LYS A 581 -25.27 -7.15 -20.60
CA LYS A 581 -25.33 -8.62 -20.65
C LYS A 581 -26.40 -9.13 -21.62
N GLY A 582 -27.50 -8.40 -21.76
CA GLY A 582 -28.58 -8.73 -22.68
C GLY A 582 -28.40 -8.21 -24.11
N LEU A 583 -27.34 -7.44 -24.41
CA LEU A 583 -27.26 -6.62 -25.63
C LEU A 583 -27.28 -7.45 -26.92
N SER A 584 -26.60 -8.60 -26.92
CA SER A 584 -26.55 -9.53 -28.06
C SER A 584 -27.92 -10.17 -28.36
N SER A 585 -28.73 -10.37 -27.33
CA SER A 585 -30.06 -11.02 -27.42
C SER A 585 -31.21 -10.06 -27.73
N MET A 586 -30.96 -8.75 -27.82
CA MET A 586 -31.98 -7.75 -28.15
C MET A 586 -32.28 -7.77 -29.66
N ASN A 587 -33.06 -8.76 -30.10
CA ASN A 587 -33.45 -8.93 -31.50
C ASN A 587 -34.34 -7.79 -32.02
N ASP A 588 -35.04 -7.09 -31.12
CA ASP A 588 -35.88 -5.93 -31.45
C ASP A 588 -35.08 -4.63 -31.69
N LEU A 589 -33.76 -4.68 -31.52
CA LEU A 589 -32.82 -3.64 -31.94
C LEU A 589 -32.26 -4.03 -33.30
N GLU A 590 -32.92 -3.56 -34.37
CA GLU A 590 -32.50 -3.79 -35.75
C GLU A 590 -31.04 -3.33 -35.96
N GLY A 591 -30.26 -4.17 -36.64
CA GLY A 591 -28.86 -3.90 -36.96
C GLY A 591 -27.86 -4.88 -36.36
N ASN A 592 -26.59 -4.69 -36.70
CA ASN A 592 -25.49 -5.48 -36.16
C ASN A 592 -25.20 -5.11 -34.70
N TYR A 593 -24.40 -5.94 -34.03
CA TYR A 593 -24.01 -5.70 -32.64
C TYR A 593 -23.38 -4.31 -32.41
N ASP A 594 -22.64 -3.81 -33.38
CA ASP A 594 -21.90 -2.54 -33.24
C ASP A 594 -22.87 -1.35 -33.18
N LYS A 595 -23.96 -1.40 -33.96
CA LYS A 595 -25.09 -0.45 -33.87
C LYS A 595 -25.80 -0.53 -32.52
N ARG A 596 -26.06 -1.74 -31.99
CA ARG A 596 -26.65 -1.90 -30.64
C ARG A 596 -25.75 -1.32 -29.55
N CYS A 597 -24.44 -1.53 -29.69
CA CYS A 597 -23.46 -0.95 -28.80
C CYS A 597 -23.46 0.58 -28.85
N ALA A 598 -23.54 1.19 -30.04
CA ALA A 598 -23.65 2.63 -30.17
C ALA A 598 -24.89 3.20 -29.45
N TYR A 599 -26.08 2.62 -29.68
CA TYR A 599 -27.29 3.00 -28.93
C TYR A 599 -27.09 2.87 -27.41
N PHE A 600 -26.52 1.76 -26.95
CA PHE A 600 -26.29 1.54 -25.53
C PHE A 600 -25.30 2.56 -24.92
N THR A 601 -24.24 2.91 -25.65
CA THR A 601 -23.27 3.94 -25.25
C THR A 601 -23.96 5.31 -25.11
N TYR A 602 -24.65 5.78 -26.15
CA TYR A 602 -25.29 7.10 -26.13
C TYR A 602 -26.48 7.18 -25.17
N TRP A 603 -27.21 6.07 -24.99
CA TRP A 603 -28.18 5.94 -23.91
C TRP A 603 -27.53 6.16 -22.54
N THR A 604 -26.41 5.49 -22.27
CA THR A 604 -25.71 5.60 -20.98
C THR A 604 -25.23 7.02 -20.73
N TYR A 605 -24.61 7.66 -21.73
CA TYR A 605 -24.17 9.06 -21.65
C TYR A 605 -25.33 10.01 -21.38
N TYR A 606 -26.46 9.82 -22.07
CA TYR A 606 -27.64 10.64 -21.90
C TYR A 606 -28.22 10.58 -20.49
N ILE A 607 -28.34 9.37 -19.92
CA ILE A 607 -28.88 9.18 -18.56
C ILE A 607 -27.96 9.81 -17.50
N ILE A 608 -26.64 9.62 -17.62
CA ILE A 608 -25.65 10.19 -16.69
C ILE A 608 -25.67 11.72 -16.75
N MET A 609 -25.68 12.28 -17.95
CA MET A 609 -25.73 13.72 -18.14
C MET A 609 -26.98 14.36 -17.51
N ASN A 610 -28.15 13.76 -17.72
CA ASN A 610 -29.42 14.24 -17.15
C ASN A 610 -29.44 14.18 -15.61
N LYS A 611 -28.64 13.28 -15.03
CA LYS A 611 -28.50 13.20 -13.58
C LYS A 611 -27.68 14.37 -13.01
N TYR A 612 -26.55 14.70 -13.64
CA TYR A 612 -25.57 15.63 -13.06
C TYR A 612 -25.76 17.10 -13.45
N ASN A 613 -26.52 17.40 -14.51
CA ASN A 613 -26.91 18.74 -14.97
C ASN A 613 -25.78 19.76 -15.26
N SER A 614 -24.54 19.53 -14.83
CA SER A 614 -23.37 20.38 -15.03
C SER A 614 -22.07 19.56 -15.02
N PRO A 615 -21.07 19.91 -15.86
CA PRO A 615 -19.74 19.33 -15.80
C PRO A 615 -19.07 19.43 -14.42
N SER A 616 -19.31 20.51 -13.67
CA SER A 616 -18.72 20.70 -12.33
C SER A 616 -19.19 19.64 -11.32
N ASN A 617 -20.46 19.24 -11.38
CA ASN A 617 -21.01 18.21 -10.50
C ASN A 617 -20.54 16.81 -10.91
N TYR A 618 -20.36 16.59 -12.22
CA TYR A 618 -19.80 15.37 -12.77
C TYR A 618 -18.34 15.14 -12.34
N PHE A 619 -17.50 16.19 -12.34
CA PHE A 619 -16.11 16.09 -11.85
C PHE A 619 -16.00 15.88 -10.33
N ASN A 620 -16.95 16.41 -9.56
CA ASN A 620 -16.97 16.24 -8.10
C ASN A 620 -17.38 14.82 -7.65
N GLU A 621 -17.99 14.02 -8.53
CA GLU A 621 -18.41 12.63 -8.28
C GLU A 621 -17.54 11.58 -9.02
N ASN A 622 -16.25 11.86 -9.19
CA ASN A 622 -15.29 10.97 -9.86
C ASN A 622 -15.35 9.51 -9.34
N SER A 623 -15.61 9.33 -8.05
CA SER A 623 -15.78 8.02 -7.39
C SER A 623 -16.97 7.20 -7.96
N VAL A 624 -18.14 7.81 -8.16
CA VAL A 624 -19.33 7.13 -8.69
C VAL A 624 -19.10 6.74 -10.14
N ILE A 625 -18.58 7.67 -10.92
CA ILE A 625 -18.27 7.46 -12.34
C ILE A 625 -17.23 6.34 -12.52
N ASN A 626 -16.19 6.30 -11.69
CA ASN A 626 -15.21 5.22 -11.71
C ASN A 626 -15.80 3.86 -11.35
N ASN A 627 -16.74 3.81 -10.40
CA ASN A 627 -17.46 2.59 -10.07
C ASN A 627 -18.36 2.13 -11.23
N LEU A 628 -19.06 3.04 -11.92
CA LEU A 628 -19.85 2.72 -13.10
C LEU A 628 -18.98 2.29 -14.30
N ASN A 629 -17.81 2.90 -14.50
CA ASN A 629 -16.81 2.44 -15.47
C ASN A 629 -16.37 1.00 -15.17
N SER A 630 -16.15 0.69 -13.88
CA SER A 630 -15.80 -0.67 -13.45
C SER A 630 -16.92 -1.67 -13.76
N VAL A 631 -18.18 -1.28 -13.60
CA VAL A 631 -19.34 -2.10 -13.98
C VAL A 631 -19.32 -2.42 -15.47
N ILE A 632 -19.09 -1.42 -16.33
CA ILE A 632 -19.03 -1.60 -17.80
C ILE A 632 -17.89 -2.56 -18.18
N VAL A 633 -16.69 -2.35 -17.63
CA VAL A 633 -15.51 -3.17 -17.94
C VAL A 633 -15.70 -4.62 -17.44
N ASN A 634 -16.10 -4.80 -16.18
CA ASN A 634 -16.24 -6.12 -15.59
C ASN A 634 -17.36 -6.93 -16.24
N SER A 635 -18.48 -6.27 -16.56
CA SER A 635 -19.60 -6.92 -17.25
C SER A 635 -19.21 -7.38 -18.66
N ASN A 636 -18.36 -6.62 -19.37
CA ASN A 636 -17.81 -7.03 -20.68
C ASN A 636 -16.81 -8.19 -20.56
N ASN A 637 -15.88 -8.13 -19.60
CA ASN A 637 -14.84 -9.16 -19.43
C ASN A 637 -15.40 -10.56 -19.14
N ASP A 638 -16.58 -10.62 -18.52
CA ASP A 638 -17.29 -11.85 -18.20
C ASP A 638 -18.18 -12.37 -19.35
N LEU A 639 -18.14 -11.75 -20.54
CA LEU A 639 -18.79 -12.31 -21.73
C LEU A 639 -17.98 -13.50 -22.26
N SER A 640 -18.62 -14.41 -23.00
CA SER A 640 -17.91 -15.57 -23.57
C SER A 640 -16.89 -15.08 -24.60
N ARG A 641 -15.79 -15.81 -24.82
CA ARG A 641 -14.74 -15.43 -25.79
C ARG A 641 -15.25 -15.17 -27.22
N ASN A 642 -16.39 -15.74 -27.57
CA ASN A 642 -17.01 -15.62 -28.89
C ASN A 642 -18.08 -14.51 -28.96
N ASP A 643 -18.44 -13.92 -27.82
CA ASP A 643 -19.39 -12.81 -27.75
C ASP A 643 -18.65 -11.51 -28.09
N LYS A 644 -19.29 -10.64 -28.87
CA LYS A 644 -18.73 -9.29 -29.12
C LYS A 644 -18.80 -8.46 -27.84
N HIS A 645 -17.78 -7.65 -27.58
CA HIS A 645 -17.73 -6.75 -26.43
C HIS A 645 -18.22 -5.35 -26.82
N CYS A 646 -18.92 -4.67 -25.92
CA CYS A 646 -19.32 -3.27 -26.06
C CYS A 646 -18.62 -2.40 -25.00
N LEU A 647 -17.42 -1.95 -25.33
CA LEU A 647 -16.58 -1.15 -24.42
C LEU A 647 -16.66 0.34 -24.77
N PHE A 648 -16.92 1.15 -23.74
CA PHE A 648 -16.88 2.61 -23.74
C PHE A 648 -16.59 3.11 -22.32
N TYR A 649 -16.15 4.35 -22.20
CA TYR A 649 -15.76 4.96 -20.93
C TYR A 649 -16.58 6.22 -20.65
N LEU A 650 -16.81 6.46 -19.36
CA LEU A 650 -17.46 7.62 -18.80
C LEU A 650 -16.38 8.63 -18.35
N ASP A 651 -15.55 9.11 -19.26
CA ASP A 651 -14.45 10.04 -18.98
C ASP A 651 -14.36 11.19 -20.00
N GLY A 652 -15.32 11.26 -20.92
CA GLY A 652 -15.40 12.25 -21.99
C GLY A 652 -16.06 13.57 -21.60
N ASN A 653 -16.05 14.51 -22.54
CA ASN A 653 -16.69 15.81 -22.39
C ASN A 653 -18.22 15.66 -22.58
N ILE A 654 -18.99 16.02 -21.56
CA ILE A 654 -20.46 15.94 -21.57
C ILE A 654 -21.08 16.66 -22.78
N ASN A 655 -20.53 17.80 -23.20
CA ASN A 655 -21.07 18.53 -24.34
C ASN A 655 -20.82 17.78 -25.66
N GLU A 656 -19.67 17.13 -25.81
CA GLU A 656 -19.38 16.31 -27.00
C GLU A 656 -20.31 15.09 -27.05
N TRP A 657 -20.61 14.45 -25.92
CA TRP A 657 -21.55 13.32 -25.88
C TRP A 657 -22.97 13.67 -26.39
N ILE A 658 -23.42 14.91 -26.19
CA ILE A 658 -24.71 15.39 -26.72
C ILE A 658 -24.63 15.44 -28.24
N GLU A 659 -23.62 16.13 -28.76
CA GLU A 659 -23.43 16.31 -30.20
C GLU A 659 -23.25 14.97 -30.91
N GLU A 660 -22.48 14.05 -30.32
CA GLU A 660 -22.30 12.69 -30.83
C GLU A 660 -23.62 11.91 -30.85
N LYS A 661 -24.40 11.95 -29.77
CA LYS A 661 -25.72 11.30 -29.72
C LYS A 661 -26.65 11.90 -30.79
N ASP A 662 -26.71 13.21 -30.91
CA ASP A 662 -27.63 13.88 -31.84
C ASP A 662 -27.26 13.59 -33.30
N LEU A 663 -25.96 13.52 -33.62
CA LEU A 663 -25.46 13.06 -34.92
C LEU A 663 -25.81 11.58 -35.16
N HIS A 664 -25.55 10.70 -34.19
CA HIS A 664 -25.91 9.29 -34.28
C HIS A 664 -27.41 9.12 -34.56
N ASP A 665 -28.26 9.78 -33.77
CA ASP A 665 -29.72 9.73 -33.90
C ASP A 665 -30.17 10.25 -35.27
N TYR A 666 -29.58 11.35 -35.75
CA TYR A 666 -29.85 11.88 -37.09
C TYR A 666 -29.59 10.83 -38.18
N PHE A 667 -28.42 10.19 -38.18
CA PHE A 667 -28.07 9.21 -39.21
C PHE A 667 -28.94 7.95 -39.15
N GLU A 668 -29.37 7.55 -37.96
CA GLU A 668 -30.26 6.40 -37.79
C GLU A 668 -31.71 6.72 -38.12
N ASN A 669 -32.11 7.99 -37.98
CA ASN A 669 -33.44 8.48 -38.29
C ASN A 669 -33.56 9.08 -39.70
N PHE A 670 -32.48 9.16 -40.48
CA PHE A 670 -32.43 9.85 -41.78
C PHE A 670 -33.57 9.47 -42.72
N ASN A 671 -33.85 8.16 -42.86
CA ASN A 671 -34.95 7.67 -43.70
C ASN A 671 -36.33 8.06 -43.15
N SER A 672 -36.49 8.15 -41.83
CA SER A 672 -37.73 8.62 -41.20
C SER A 672 -37.97 10.10 -41.48
N PHE A 673 -36.91 10.93 -41.47
CA PHE A 673 -37.01 12.33 -41.87
C PHE A 673 -37.46 12.49 -43.33
N SER A 674 -36.95 11.63 -44.23
CA SER A 674 -37.36 11.65 -45.64
C SER A 674 -38.82 11.22 -45.88
N ALA A 675 -39.48 10.64 -44.87
CA ALA A 675 -40.87 10.20 -44.93
C ALA A 675 -41.86 11.16 -44.25
N ILE A 676 -41.39 12.30 -43.72
CA ILE A 676 -42.26 13.28 -43.05
C ILE A 676 -43.22 13.92 -44.06
N ASN A 677 -44.48 14.10 -43.64
CA ASN A 677 -45.46 14.88 -44.40
C ASN A 677 -45.11 16.37 -44.33
N THR A 678 -44.87 16.99 -45.49
CA THR A 678 -44.51 18.40 -45.63
C THR A 678 -45.62 19.38 -45.21
N GLU A 679 -46.83 18.88 -44.93
CA GLU A 679 -47.97 19.68 -44.44
C GLU A 679 -48.15 19.60 -42.91
N SER A 680 -47.20 18.99 -42.19
CA SER A 680 -47.26 18.86 -40.73
C SER A 680 -47.07 20.19 -40.00
N HIS A 681 -47.85 20.42 -38.94
CA HIS A 681 -47.74 21.62 -38.08
C HIS A 681 -46.37 21.78 -37.38
N ASN A 682 -45.55 20.72 -37.32
CA ASN A 682 -44.24 20.74 -36.64
C ASN A 682 -43.06 21.02 -37.59
N ILE A 683 -43.29 21.37 -38.85
CA ILE A 683 -42.22 21.50 -39.85
C ILE A 683 -41.16 22.52 -39.47
N LEU A 684 -41.56 23.62 -38.81
CA LEU A 684 -40.63 24.66 -38.35
C LEU A 684 -39.64 24.12 -37.30
N GLU A 685 -40.08 23.24 -36.40
CA GLU A 685 -39.19 22.64 -35.39
C GLU A 685 -38.27 21.59 -36.01
N TYR A 686 -38.74 20.82 -37.01
CA TYR A 686 -37.85 19.96 -37.80
C TYR A 686 -36.80 20.74 -38.57
N CYS A 687 -37.17 21.89 -39.16
CA CYS A 687 -36.21 22.77 -39.83
C CYS A 687 -35.13 23.28 -38.86
N LYS A 688 -35.53 23.77 -37.67
CA LYS A 688 -34.58 24.20 -36.63
C LYS A 688 -33.64 23.07 -36.18
N TYR A 689 -34.16 21.86 -36.04
CA TYR A 689 -33.35 20.68 -35.70
C TYR A 689 -32.35 20.36 -36.83
N LEU A 690 -32.79 20.35 -38.08
CA LEU A 690 -31.91 20.04 -39.22
C LEU A 690 -30.85 21.13 -39.47
N GLU A 691 -31.16 22.40 -39.19
CA GLU A 691 -30.17 23.48 -39.20
C GLU A 691 -29.10 23.28 -38.11
N TYR A 692 -29.53 22.93 -36.90
CA TYR A 692 -28.63 22.55 -35.82
C TYR A 692 -27.73 21.37 -36.21
N ILE A 693 -28.31 20.28 -36.73
CA ILE A 693 -27.54 19.13 -37.22
C ILE A 693 -26.62 19.52 -38.38
N SER A 694 -27.03 20.43 -39.26
CA SER A 694 -26.16 20.93 -40.34
C SER A 694 -24.90 21.61 -39.80
N SER A 695 -25.03 22.38 -38.72
CA SER A 695 -23.87 22.99 -38.06
C SER A 695 -22.92 21.94 -37.46
N LEU A 696 -23.47 20.91 -36.80
CA LEU A 696 -22.67 19.80 -36.28
C LEU A 696 -22.03 19.00 -37.40
N TYR A 697 -22.77 18.70 -38.46
CA TYR A 697 -22.29 17.93 -39.60
C TYR A 697 -21.04 18.58 -40.20
N LYS A 698 -21.02 19.91 -40.38
CA LYS A 698 -19.84 20.64 -40.88
C LYS A 698 -18.63 20.46 -39.97
N THR A 699 -18.80 20.63 -38.67
CA THR A 699 -17.72 20.50 -37.67
C THR A 699 -17.16 19.08 -37.63
N TYR A 700 -18.04 18.08 -37.57
CA TYR A 700 -17.64 16.69 -37.44
C TYR A 700 -17.20 16.06 -38.77
N LEU A 701 -17.63 16.58 -39.93
CA LEU A 701 -17.07 16.18 -41.23
C LEU A 701 -15.56 16.40 -41.25
N ILE A 702 -15.09 17.56 -40.80
CA ILE A 702 -13.65 17.89 -40.75
C ILE A 702 -12.92 17.02 -39.73
N ARG A 703 -13.51 16.78 -38.56
CA ARG A 703 -12.89 15.98 -37.47
C ARG A 703 -12.85 14.49 -37.78
N CYS A 704 -13.88 13.96 -38.44
CA CYS A 704 -14.13 12.53 -38.55
C CYS A 704 -13.84 11.93 -39.92
N CYS A 705 -13.78 12.73 -40.99
CA CYS A 705 -13.64 12.20 -42.34
C CYS A 705 -12.30 12.56 -42.97
N THR A 706 -11.68 11.57 -43.60
CA THR A 706 -10.49 11.76 -44.42
C THR A 706 -10.72 11.05 -45.75
N CYS A 707 -10.86 11.82 -46.82
CA CYS A 707 -11.24 11.33 -48.13
C CYS A 707 -10.06 11.33 -49.10
N PHE A 708 -10.13 10.46 -50.11
CA PHE A 708 -9.11 10.28 -51.14
C PHE A 708 -9.80 10.17 -52.49
N ASN A 709 -9.17 10.76 -53.52
CA ASN A 709 -9.70 10.76 -54.89
C ASN A 709 -9.13 9.64 -55.77
N TYR A 710 -8.15 8.86 -55.30
CA TYR A 710 -7.48 7.82 -56.08
C TYR A 710 -7.40 6.50 -55.30
N PRO A 711 -7.61 5.31 -55.93
CA PRO A 711 -7.99 5.09 -57.33
C PRO A 711 -9.47 5.38 -57.64
N THR A 712 -10.32 5.49 -56.61
CA THR A 712 -11.72 5.95 -56.67
C THR A 712 -12.03 6.77 -55.42
N PHE A 713 -13.03 7.65 -55.47
CA PHE A 713 -13.45 8.43 -54.30
C PHE A 713 -13.79 7.50 -53.13
N ASN A 714 -13.06 7.61 -52.03
CA ASN A 714 -13.28 6.83 -50.81
C ASN A 714 -12.98 7.70 -49.58
N CYS A 715 -13.78 7.54 -48.52
CA CYS A 715 -13.62 8.27 -47.26
C CYS A 715 -13.39 7.30 -46.10
N LEU A 716 -12.26 7.48 -45.42
CA LEU A 716 -12.00 6.88 -44.12
C LEU A 716 -12.82 7.62 -43.06
N ASN A 717 -13.62 6.87 -42.31
CA ASN A 717 -14.38 7.39 -41.19
C ASN A 717 -13.68 7.08 -39.87
N ASN A 718 -13.20 8.11 -39.20
CA ASN A 718 -12.55 8.04 -37.90
C ASN A 718 -13.53 7.98 -36.72
N CYS A 719 -14.81 8.29 -36.94
CA CYS A 719 -15.86 8.31 -35.94
C CYS A 719 -17.05 7.40 -36.33
N PRO A 720 -16.83 6.11 -36.67
CA PRO A 720 -17.86 5.25 -37.25
C PRO A 720 -19.03 4.94 -36.31
N LYS A 721 -18.91 5.24 -35.01
CA LYS A 721 -19.97 5.02 -34.01
C LYS A 721 -21.13 5.99 -34.14
N TYR A 722 -20.89 7.22 -34.59
CA TYR A 722 -21.90 8.30 -34.58
C TYR A 722 -21.89 9.20 -35.82
N PHE A 723 -20.87 9.11 -36.67
CA PHE A 723 -20.78 9.89 -37.89
C PHE A 723 -20.76 9.00 -39.13
N LYS A 724 -21.30 9.48 -40.27
CA LYS A 724 -21.18 8.81 -41.58
C LYS A 724 -20.55 9.76 -42.60
N CYS A 725 -19.38 9.40 -43.11
CA CYS A 725 -18.63 10.16 -44.13
C CYS A 725 -19.19 9.94 -45.54
N ASP A 726 -20.47 10.23 -45.75
CA ASP A 726 -21.13 10.12 -47.05
C ASP A 726 -21.98 11.35 -47.32
N LYS A 727 -21.69 12.02 -48.44
CA LYS A 727 -22.39 13.21 -48.93
C LYS A 727 -23.90 13.04 -49.04
N ASN A 728 -24.40 11.81 -49.15
CA ASN A 728 -25.83 11.53 -49.24
C ASN A 728 -26.59 11.85 -47.96
N TYR A 729 -25.93 11.80 -46.81
CA TYR A 729 -26.53 12.11 -45.52
C TYR A 729 -26.41 13.58 -45.14
N HIS A 730 -26.00 14.45 -46.06
CA HIS A 730 -25.92 15.88 -45.78
C HIS A 730 -27.31 16.48 -45.50
N PRO A 731 -27.53 17.20 -44.38
CA PRO A 731 -28.85 17.71 -43.97
C PRO A 731 -29.57 18.59 -44.99
N HIS A 732 -28.82 19.27 -45.87
CA HIS A 732 -29.37 20.09 -46.96
C HIS A 732 -30.44 19.36 -47.80
N LYS A 733 -30.28 18.06 -48.08
CA LYS A 733 -31.29 17.32 -48.86
C LYS A 733 -32.64 17.30 -48.13
N LEU A 734 -32.62 17.10 -46.81
CA LEU A 734 -33.81 17.08 -45.97
C LEU A 734 -34.39 18.49 -45.76
N LEU A 735 -33.53 19.50 -45.55
CA LEU A 735 -33.96 20.91 -45.45
C LEU A 735 -34.68 21.37 -46.72
N SER A 736 -34.16 20.98 -47.89
CA SER A 736 -34.79 21.25 -49.18
C SER A 736 -36.12 20.50 -49.35
N TYR A 737 -36.15 19.22 -48.97
CA TYR A 737 -37.36 18.39 -49.02
C TYR A 737 -38.49 18.95 -48.15
N LEU A 738 -38.17 19.44 -46.95
CA LEU A 738 -39.12 20.04 -46.01
C LEU A 738 -39.47 21.51 -46.31
N LYS A 739 -38.90 22.11 -47.36
CA LYS A 739 -39.14 23.51 -47.77
C LYS A 739 -38.85 24.53 -46.65
N CYS A 740 -37.77 24.36 -45.91
CA CYS A 740 -37.36 25.30 -44.85
C CYS A 740 -36.98 26.68 -45.44
N GLU A 741 -37.43 27.78 -44.81
CA GLU A 741 -37.11 29.15 -45.22
C GLU A 741 -35.66 29.54 -44.87
N HIS A 742 -35.09 30.54 -45.57
CA HIS A 742 -33.73 31.05 -45.34
C HIS A 742 -32.59 30.01 -45.43
N ILE A 743 -32.49 29.28 -46.54
CA ILE A 743 -31.28 28.51 -46.88
C ILE A 743 -30.15 29.50 -47.19
N THR A 744 -29.48 30.04 -46.16
CA THR A 744 -28.30 30.90 -46.33
C THR A 744 -27.20 30.08 -47.00
N SER A 745 -27.02 30.30 -48.31
CA SER A 745 -26.01 29.73 -49.20
C SER A 745 -25.71 28.24 -48.93
N ALA A 746 -26.29 27.37 -49.75
CA ALA A 746 -25.82 26.00 -49.88
C ALA A 746 -24.30 25.98 -50.14
N GLU A 747 -23.48 25.83 -49.09
CA GLU A 747 -22.17 25.21 -49.24
C GLU A 747 -22.47 23.82 -49.76
N ASN A 748 -22.31 23.62 -51.06
CA ASN A 748 -22.58 22.34 -51.71
C ASN A 748 -21.81 21.27 -50.92
N ALA A 749 -22.47 20.16 -50.56
CA ALA A 749 -21.81 19.04 -49.88
C ALA A 749 -20.51 18.65 -50.62
N GLU A 750 -20.49 18.80 -51.94
CA GLU A 750 -19.32 18.61 -52.80
C GLU A 750 -18.14 19.57 -52.49
N GLN A 751 -18.41 20.84 -52.21
CA GLN A 751 -17.39 21.80 -51.76
C GLN A 751 -16.87 21.45 -50.36
N MET A 752 -17.75 21.03 -49.44
CA MET A 752 -17.31 20.63 -48.10
C MET A 752 -16.40 19.40 -48.12
N PHE A 753 -16.76 18.39 -48.92
CA PHE A 753 -15.97 17.17 -49.04
C PHE A 753 -14.60 17.43 -49.71
N LYS A 754 -14.45 18.51 -50.48
CA LYS A 754 -13.16 18.94 -51.02
C LYS A 754 -12.14 19.26 -49.91
N TYR A 755 -12.57 19.88 -48.80
CA TYR A 755 -11.66 20.23 -47.69
C TYR A 755 -11.10 19.04 -46.92
N VAL A 756 -11.84 17.93 -46.90
CA VAL A 756 -11.41 16.69 -46.23
C VAL A 756 -10.75 15.70 -47.19
N THR A 757 -10.62 16.05 -48.47
CA THR A 757 -10.03 15.19 -49.49
C THR A 757 -8.54 15.51 -49.68
N ILE A 758 -7.69 14.51 -49.48
CA ILE A 758 -6.23 14.62 -49.64
C ILE A 758 -5.88 14.46 -51.14
N ASP A 759 -5.08 15.39 -51.66
CA ASP A 759 -4.67 15.43 -53.07
C ASP A 759 -3.64 14.33 -53.42
N SER A 760 -3.69 13.81 -54.64
CA SER A 760 -2.90 12.66 -55.11
C SER A 760 -1.39 12.92 -55.07
N ASN A 761 -0.97 14.18 -55.15
CA ASN A 761 0.45 14.55 -55.13
C ASN A 761 1.10 14.32 -53.74
N VAL A 762 0.35 14.53 -52.66
CA VAL A 762 0.84 14.32 -51.28
C VAL A 762 0.99 12.83 -50.96
N LEU A 763 0.14 11.97 -51.56
CA LEU A 763 0.21 10.52 -51.40
C LEU A 763 1.42 9.91 -52.12
N ASN A 764 1.77 10.44 -53.30
CA ASN A 764 2.92 9.98 -54.08
C ASN A 764 4.25 10.31 -53.39
N GLU A 765 4.39 11.52 -52.82
CA GLU A 765 5.60 11.91 -52.08
C GLU A 765 5.81 11.07 -50.80
N THR A 766 4.71 10.75 -50.09
CA THR A 766 4.77 9.91 -48.88
C THR A 766 5.05 8.44 -49.19
N GLN A 767 4.52 7.92 -50.31
CA GLN A 767 4.87 6.58 -50.81
C GLN A 767 6.34 6.50 -51.24
N GLU A 768 6.86 7.52 -51.92
CA GLU A 768 8.26 7.58 -52.33
C GLU A 768 9.20 7.59 -51.11
N LEU A 769 8.88 8.35 -50.06
CA LEU A 769 9.63 8.35 -48.80
C LEU A 769 9.59 6.98 -48.09
N SER A 770 8.43 6.32 -48.06
CA SER A 770 8.30 4.98 -47.48
C SER A 770 9.10 3.92 -48.23
N SER A 771 9.21 4.04 -49.56
CA SER A 771 10.01 3.14 -50.39
C SER A 771 11.52 3.25 -50.13
N ARG A 772 12.00 4.46 -49.78
CA ARG A 772 13.40 4.69 -49.38
C ARG A 772 13.71 4.09 -48.01
N ILE A 773 12.78 4.15 -47.08
CA ILE A 773 12.92 3.56 -45.73
C ILE A 773 12.99 2.03 -45.79
N VAL A 774 12.26 1.39 -46.72
CA VAL A 774 12.27 -0.08 -46.90
C VAL A 774 13.59 -0.59 -47.48
N GLN A 775 14.33 0.23 -48.24
CA GLN A 775 15.62 -0.17 -48.81
C GLN A 775 16.78 -0.24 -47.79
N GLU A 776 16.62 0.29 -46.58
CA GLU A 776 17.65 0.24 -45.53
C GLU A 776 17.52 -0.96 -44.57
N ILE A 777 16.55 -1.85 -44.78
CA ILE A 777 16.32 -3.04 -43.93
C ILE A 777 17.06 -4.27 -44.50
N PRO A 778 17.82 -5.05 -43.71
CA PRO A 778 18.60 -6.19 -44.23
C PRO A 778 17.72 -7.33 -44.79
N GLN A 779 18.14 -7.93 -45.91
CA GLN A 779 17.42 -8.91 -46.73
C GLN A 779 17.02 -10.27 -46.09
N ASN A 780 17.15 -10.45 -44.78
CA ASN A 780 16.83 -11.73 -44.10
C ASN A 780 15.49 -11.70 -43.34
N ILE A 781 14.55 -10.87 -43.76
CA ILE A 781 13.16 -10.93 -43.30
C ILE A 781 12.35 -11.61 -44.39
N THR A 782 11.73 -12.74 -44.04
CA THR A 782 10.95 -13.61 -44.96
C THR A 782 9.89 -12.82 -45.73
N ILE A 783 9.69 -13.20 -46.99
CA ILE A 783 8.80 -12.56 -47.98
C ILE A 783 7.36 -12.33 -47.46
N ASP A 784 6.88 -13.14 -46.52
CA ASP A 784 5.58 -12.99 -45.83
C ASP A 784 5.46 -11.71 -44.97
N TYR A 785 6.59 -11.13 -44.58
CA TYR A 785 6.66 -9.86 -43.83
C TYR A 785 6.69 -8.63 -44.76
N VAL A 786 7.17 -8.78 -46.00
CA VAL A 786 7.30 -7.65 -46.95
C VAL A 786 5.94 -7.29 -47.55
N GLU A 787 5.07 -8.26 -47.83
CA GLU A 787 3.68 -8.00 -48.26
C GLU A 787 2.85 -7.30 -47.17
N LYS A 788 3.14 -7.55 -45.88
CA LYS A 788 2.50 -6.83 -44.76
C LYS A 788 3.01 -5.40 -44.61
N ILE A 789 4.24 -5.09 -45.00
CA ILE A 789 4.83 -3.74 -44.86
C ILE A 789 4.27 -2.77 -45.91
N GLN A 790 3.83 -3.27 -47.08
CA GLN A 790 3.28 -2.44 -48.16
C GLN A 790 1.92 -1.78 -47.83
N TYR A 791 1.27 -2.17 -46.72
CA TYR A 791 0.00 -1.60 -46.23
C TYR A 791 0.14 -0.74 -44.96
N ILE A 792 1.36 -0.40 -44.51
CA ILE A 792 1.60 0.30 -43.23
C ILE A 792 1.83 1.85 -43.32
N PRO A 793 1.30 2.64 -44.29
CA PRO A 793 1.32 4.10 -44.10
C PRO A 793 0.14 4.72 -43.32
N LEU A 794 -0.83 3.98 -42.75
CA LEU A 794 -2.06 4.63 -42.22
C LEU A 794 -2.55 4.21 -40.83
N HIS A 795 -1.71 3.61 -39.99
CA HIS A 795 -2.14 3.20 -38.63
C HIS A 795 -1.32 3.75 -37.45
N ILE A 796 -0.31 4.58 -37.68
CA ILE A 796 0.56 5.10 -36.60
C ILE A 796 -0.03 6.35 -35.89
N HIS A 797 -1.05 7.02 -36.42
CA HIS A 797 -1.59 8.23 -35.77
C HIS A 797 -2.61 8.01 -34.65
N LYS A 798 -2.97 6.78 -34.28
CA LYS A 798 -4.07 6.51 -33.34
C LYS A 798 -3.70 6.29 -31.87
N THR A 799 -2.44 6.45 -31.45
CA THR A 799 -2.10 6.35 -30.01
C THR A 799 -1.01 7.33 -29.56
N LEU A 800 -1.47 8.38 -28.86
CA LEU A 800 -0.76 9.39 -28.05
C LEU A 800 0.06 10.48 -28.74
N PRO A 801 0.05 11.71 -28.19
CA PRO A 801 1.08 12.71 -28.45
C PRO A 801 2.33 12.29 -27.66
N TYR A 802 3.05 11.28 -28.15
CA TYR A 802 4.42 11.05 -27.70
C TYR A 802 5.34 11.70 -28.71
N ASP A 803 5.90 12.84 -28.31
CA ASP A 803 6.97 13.54 -29.00
C ASP A 803 8.10 12.53 -29.34
N THR A 804 8.46 12.48 -30.62
CA THR A 804 9.44 11.57 -31.24
C THR A 804 10.77 11.54 -30.49
N PHE A 805 11.10 12.63 -29.79
CA PHE A 805 12.27 12.74 -28.91
C PHE A 805 12.26 11.71 -27.76
N TYR A 806 11.14 11.55 -27.05
CA TYR A 806 11.05 10.64 -25.89
C TYR A 806 11.11 9.17 -26.30
N PHE A 807 10.62 8.82 -27.49
CA PHE A 807 10.75 7.48 -28.04
C PHE A 807 12.22 7.12 -28.31
N LEU A 808 12.99 8.04 -28.92
CA LEU A 808 14.42 7.86 -29.17
C LEU A 808 15.24 7.77 -27.85
N VAL A 809 14.85 8.54 -26.83
CA VAL A 809 15.45 8.48 -25.50
C VAL A 809 15.13 7.17 -24.76
N LEU A 810 13.90 6.65 -24.88
CA LEU A 810 13.51 5.37 -24.27
C LEU A 810 14.19 4.18 -24.96
N MET A 811 14.33 4.21 -26.28
CA MET A 811 15.05 3.18 -27.02
C MET A 811 16.54 3.17 -26.66
N SER A 812 17.19 4.34 -26.61
CA SER A 812 18.61 4.43 -26.19
C SER A 812 18.84 4.03 -24.73
N SER A 813 17.93 4.39 -23.82
CA SER A 813 17.99 4.01 -22.40
C SER A 813 17.82 2.49 -22.19
N SER A 814 16.94 1.85 -22.97
CA SER A 814 16.73 0.40 -22.93
C SER A 814 17.96 -0.38 -23.43
N PHE A 815 18.64 0.14 -24.46
CA PHE A 815 19.92 -0.41 -24.92
C PHE A 815 21.01 -0.32 -23.85
N LEU A 816 21.14 0.84 -23.17
CA LEU A 816 22.09 1.02 -22.08
C LEU A 816 21.82 0.08 -20.89
N GLY A 817 20.55 -0.12 -20.53
CA GLY A 817 20.14 -1.08 -19.50
C GLY A 817 20.53 -2.52 -19.86
N LEU A 818 20.35 -2.92 -21.12
CA LEU A 818 20.75 -4.25 -21.60
C LEU A 818 22.26 -4.47 -21.48
N PHE A 819 23.08 -3.48 -21.85
CA PHE A 819 24.54 -3.55 -21.70
C PHE A 819 24.96 -3.63 -20.22
N PHE A 820 24.27 -2.92 -19.32
CA PHE A 820 24.55 -2.96 -17.89
C PHE A 820 24.25 -4.35 -17.29
N VAL A 821 23.15 -4.99 -17.70
CA VAL A 821 22.81 -6.37 -17.29
C VAL A 821 23.84 -7.36 -17.83
N PHE A 822 24.28 -7.25 -19.10
CA PHE A 822 25.34 -8.09 -19.64
C PHE A 822 26.68 -7.91 -18.90
N PHE A 823 27.02 -6.68 -18.49
CA PHE A 823 28.21 -6.41 -17.69
C PHE A 823 28.14 -7.06 -16.29
N ILE A 824 26.99 -6.97 -15.62
CA ILE A 824 26.76 -7.64 -14.32
C ILE A 824 26.82 -9.17 -14.51
N LEU A 825 26.18 -9.73 -15.54
CA LEU A 825 26.22 -11.17 -15.80
C LEU A 825 27.63 -11.64 -16.15
N TYR A 826 28.42 -10.86 -16.89
CA TYR A 826 29.83 -11.14 -17.15
C TYR A 826 30.68 -11.16 -15.87
N LYS A 827 30.45 -10.22 -14.96
CA LYS A 827 31.21 -10.06 -13.72
C LYS A 827 30.81 -11.05 -12.60
N PHE A 828 29.53 -11.43 -12.53
CA PHE A 828 28.97 -12.19 -11.41
C PHE A 828 28.40 -13.58 -11.78
N THR A 829 28.41 -13.97 -13.06
CA THR A 829 28.07 -15.33 -13.51
C THR A 829 29.36 -16.03 -14.00
N PRO A 830 29.52 -17.37 -13.87
CA PRO A 830 30.73 -18.08 -14.32
C PRO A 830 31.03 -17.98 -15.84
N LEU A 831 30.22 -17.28 -16.62
CA LEU A 831 30.43 -16.96 -18.04
C LEU A 831 31.75 -16.20 -18.27
N GLY A 832 32.12 -15.23 -17.42
CA GLY A 832 33.39 -14.51 -17.52
C GLY A 832 34.62 -15.41 -17.37
N SER A 833 34.58 -16.36 -16.43
CA SER A 833 35.65 -17.34 -16.22
C SER A 833 35.80 -18.36 -17.36
N ARG A 834 34.69 -18.68 -18.05
CA ARG A 834 34.68 -19.58 -19.23
C ARG A 834 35.25 -18.91 -20.48
N LEU A 835 35.03 -17.62 -20.65
CA LEU A 835 35.62 -16.83 -21.75
C LEU A 835 37.12 -16.59 -21.53
N HIS A 836 37.55 -16.31 -20.29
CA HIS A 836 38.97 -16.14 -19.97
C HIS A 836 39.77 -17.44 -20.15
N LYS A 837 39.18 -18.61 -19.79
CA LYS A 837 39.78 -19.94 -20.08
C LYS A 837 39.91 -20.25 -21.58
N ARG A 838 39.01 -19.75 -22.44
CA ARG A 838 39.13 -19.92 -23.91
C ARG A 838 40.22 -19.02 -24.51
N ALA A 839 40.39 -17.79 -24.01
CA ALA A 839 41.46 -16.89 -24.45
C ALA A 839 42.86 -17.36 -24.02
N ILE A 840 43.00 -17.88 -22.79
CA ILE A 840 44.27 -18.44 -22.28
C ILE A 840 44.65 -19.73 -23.03
N LYS A 841 43.68 -20.61 -23.36
CA LYS A 841 43.95 -21.78 -24.22
C LYS A 841 44.43 -21.42 -25.63
N LYS A 842 43.99 -20.28 -26.19
CA LYS A 842 44.52 -19.78 -27.48
C LYS A 842 45.94 -19.22 -27.38
N LYS A 843 46.30 -18.56 -26.25
CA LYS A 843 47.67 -18.05 -26.03
C LYS A 843 48.71 -19.15 -25.77
N ILE A 844 48.33 -20.23 -25.08
CA ILE A 844 49.23 -21.38 -24.82
C ILE A 844 49.55 -22.18 -26.10
N VAL A 845 48.64 -22.19 -27.09
CA VAL A 845 48.87 -22.89 -28.37
C VAL A 845 49.81 -22.10 -29.30
N VAL A 846 49.86 -20.77 -29.19
CA VAL A 846 50.67 -19.91 -30.09
C VAL A 846 52.13 -19.77 -29.63
N GLN A 847 52.44 -19.99 -28.35
CA GLN A 847 53.82 -19.89 -27.83
C GLN A 847 54.67 -21.16 -27.99
N ASN A 848 54.10 -22.28 -28.47
CA ASN A 848 54.82 -23.55 -28.65
C ASN A 848 55.37 -23.82 -30.06
N ILE A 849 55.38 -22.82 -30.97
CA ILE A 849 55.74 -23.03 -32.39
C ILE A 849 57.06 -22.37 -32.84
N GLN A 850 57.77 -21.57 -32.03
CA GLN A 850 59.04 -20.96 -32.49
C GLN A 850 60.16 -20.96 -31.44
N GLY A 851 61.17 -21.84 -31.65
CA GLY A 851 62.57 -21.63 -31.21
C GLY A 851 63.19 -22.66 -30.23
N LYS A 852 63.81 -23.73 -30.74
CA LYS A 852 64.86 -24.59 -30.11
C LYS A 852 66.25 -24.22 -30.70
N PRO A 853 67.46 -24.68 -30.24
CA PRO A 853 67.81 -25.82 -29.35
C PRO A 853 68.90 -25.53 -28.24
N ASN A 854 69.08 -26.38 -27.20
CA ASN A 854 70.19 -27.36 -27.10
C ASN A 854 70.07 -28.34 -25.89
N LYS A 855 70.65 -29.54 -26.08
CA LYS A 855 70.71 -30.80 -25.27
C LYS A 855 71.18 -30.64 -23.80
N LYS A 856 70.76 -31.45 -22.80
CA LYS A 856 71.05 -32.91 -22.59
C LYS A 856 70.13 -33.58 -21.53
N LEU A 857 69.71 -34.84 -21.80
CA LEU A 857 69.53 -36.06 -20.94
C LEU A 857 68.58 -36.00 -19.70
N ASP A 858 67.70 -36.96 -19.35
CA ASP A 858 67.41 -38.31 -19.86
C ASP A 858 66.10 -38.89 -19.23
N TYR A 859 65.51 -39.91 -19.89
CA TYR A 859 64.60 -41.00 -19.45
C TYR A 859 63.09 -40.84 -19.03
N ASN A 860 62.24 -41.30 -19.97
CA ASN A 860 61.18 -42.34 -19.91
C ASN A 860 59.74 -42.16 -19.35
N TYR A 861 58.77 -42.40 -20.28
CA TYR A 861 57.50 -43.20 -20.23
C TYR A 861 56.41 -42.83 -19.17
N SER A 862 55.10 -42.81 -19.40
CA SER A 862 54.25 -43.43 -20.44
C SER A 862 52.82 -42.81 -20.51
N HIS A 863 52.20 -43.10 -21.65
CA HIS A 863 50.90 -42.83 -22.27
C HIS A 863 49.53 -42.89 -21.52
N ASN A 864 48.58 -42.09 -22.09
CA ASN A 864 47.16 -42.40 -22.45
C ASN A 864 46.07 -42.43 -21.35
N LYS A 865 44.79 -42.11 -21.56
CA LYS A 865 43.97 -41.54 -22.67
C LYS A 865 42.65 -41.04 -22.06
N VAL A 866 42.07 -40.00 -22.64
CA VAL A 866 40.72 -39.47 -22.37
C VAL A 866 39.66 -40.32 -23.09
N LEU A 867 38.47 -40.52 -22.51
CA LEU A 867 37.25 -40.84 -23.26
C LEU A 867 35.98 -40.30 -22.56
N ASP A 868 35.06 -39.83 -23.42
CA ASP A 868 33.93 -38.93 -23.18
C ASP A 868 32.58 -39.69 -23.01
N LYS A 869 31.58 -38.94 -22.54
CA LYS A 869 30.20 -39.25 -22.13
C LYS A 869 29.37 -40.19 -23.04
N SER A 870 28.45 -40.95 -22.43
CA SER A 870 26.99 -40.83 -22.66
C SER A 870 26.13 -41.74 -21.77
N ASN A 871 24.86 -41.35 -21.61
CA ASN A 871 23.87 -41.77 -20.61
C ASN A 871 23.43 -43.26 -20.64
N LYS A 872 23.31 -43.89 -19.46
CA LYS A 872 22.34 -44.98 -19.19
C LYS A 872 21.82 -44.94 -17.74
N ARG A 873 20.54 -45.33 -17.59
CA ARG A 873 19.69 -45.29 -16.39
C ARG A 873 19.88 -46.50 -15.45
N ILE A 874 19.90 -46.22 -14.14
CA ILE A 874 19.20 -46.85 -12.99
C ILE A 874 19.43 -48.36 -12.72
N ARG A 875 19.90 -48.71 -11.50
CA ARG A 875 19.15 -49.49 -10.47
C ARG A 875 19.93 -49.64 -9.15
N ILE A 876 19.16 -49.60 -8.06
CA ILE A 876 19.52 -49.55 -6.64
C ILE A 876 19.82 -50.96 -6.10
N ALA A 877 20.71 -51.07 -5.10
CA ALA A 877 20.55 -52.02 -4.00
C ALA A 877 21.28 -51.50 -2.74
N TYR A 878 20.53 -51.45 -1.63
CA TYR A 878 21.02 -51.24 -0.26
C TYR A 878 21.70 -52.52 0.26
N ASN A 879 22.84 -52.43 0.95
CA ASN A 879 22.90 -52.74 2.38
C ASN A 879 24.26 -52.43 3.04
N SER A 880 24.12 -52.21 4.34
CA SER A 880 25.02 -51.75 5.40
C SER A 880 26.35 -52.46 5.61
N SER A 881 27.36 -51.67 5.99
CA SER A 881 27.99 -51.74 7.32
C SER A 881 28.55 -50.37 7.71
#